data_AF-A0A174ZRN1-F1
#
_entry.id   AF-A0A174ZRN1-F1
#
_cell.length_a   1.000
_cell.length_b   1.000
_cell.length_c   1.000
_cell.angle_alpha   90.00
_cell.angle_beta   90.00
_cell.angle_gamma   90.00
#
_symmetry.space_group_name_H-M   'P 1'
#
loop_
_entity.id
_entity.type
_entity.pdbx_description
1 polymer ?
#
loop_
_entity_poly.entity_id
_entity_poly.type
_entity_poly.pdbx_seq_one_letter_code
_entity_poly.pdbx_strand_id
1 'polypeptide(L)'
;MKKKIIIGVSAAVIVIAAIAAGVITGVSSKKKSSNDINVSCKAVVTKNDDITCYDWLKKLCNKTGIEAEDYRKAAKENGYITDSDEFSDDDIASGGFMALTSMRAMGEGKMQIYLGTDDEISDNTNIELAIDKDLIAEDSLDKGFSDKEADSILDKFDDLYYGEFWPDNIENVSYKENVSQLEYFDIKDYKEDDNIISLDDSAARNLKKGDTFVFDYKGDKVSKKIGENMGNGTFSLEDPEIEDVFDTLIVSDSASIGIDDIISYYGLDNVEVSAGNPVTTMAADVSGNIHSKGFAIEAEVNDDNELEVTLTDNDTHTKYKLPVKQKLNKKCENFSIKWDVNNINVGAQVKYTLKNGLKYASVGVDIDSEISGKIGVEGDFSDGIFLCQTPAPIGNHLVAVNVALYIVPTIDGSITLKVEVPFHAGVSYEKGKGVNGTMGLRSSMQTSIEAEGKMGLYFRTAPMLVTMKSIPLLDAELDMGAEADAKRTGRPNGQICSDVNIKGPIFKLGAGNESVKYKNKKSLLCTMNISKNCEFASFAKSKSLHYEILADGTKQFVDECTYNEQSENDKPKESEASTEAPTQEQTTQETNANQTGSLHTYKTRMAEYFPEQTTFYFDYPDNWTVIKEKVISGGGEIVRLQNENGAELYYEAWTYKVPEYNQLYGFEIITSSLYKIANSRYSPENDFGIVKIKIISRENKLTGEEVRDENGAELYALMSGEKISEYVNYGNKFSSSDSGFEVGCMFECQGSKVFMTQLSTDYTDKDREEIIAILKSFRDTP
;
A
#
# COMPACT_ATOMS: atom_id res chain seq x y z
N MET A 1 41.21 -57.76 11.95
CA MET A 1 40.24 -58.25 12.96
C MET A 1 39.97 -57.14 13.98
N LYS A 2 38.69 -56.80 14.16
CA LYS A 2 38.02 -56.06 15.26
C LYS A 2 38.54 -54.67 15.72
N LYS A 3 37.75 -53.66 15.32
CA LYS A 3 37.31 -52.44 16.04
C LYS A 3 37.61 -52.35 17.55
N LYS A 4 37.94 -51.15 18.02
CA LYS A 4 37.04 -50.33 18.86
C LYS A 4 37.41 -48.84 18.81
N ILE A 5 36.38 -48.06 18.58
CA ILE A 5 36.31 -46.60 18.53
C ILE A 5 36.26 -46.08 19.98
N ILE A 6 37.02 -45.02 20.27
CA ILE A 6 36.87 -44.19 21.46
C ILE A 6 36.40 -42.82 20.93
N ILE A 7 35.13 -42.49 21.18
CA ILE A 7 34.62 -41.13 21.04
C ILE A 7 34.79 -40.48 22.41
N GLY A 8 35.70 -39.53 22.49
CA GLY A 8 35.87 -38.65 23.63
C GLY A 8 34.84 -37.53 23.55
N VAL A 9 33.97 -37.49 24.56
CA VAL A 9 33.00 -36.43 24.82
C VAL A 9 33.75 -35.16 25.25
N SER A 10 33.48 -34.04 24.57
CA SER A 10 33.79 -32.67 25.00
C SER A 10 32.51 -31.87 24.75
N ALA A 11 31.48 -32.00 25.58
CA ALA A 11 31.30 -31.24 26.83
C ALA A 11 31.33 -29.70 26.65
N ALA A 12 30.50 -29.20 25.74
CA ALA A 12 29.86 -27.88 25.82
C ALA A 12 28.42 -27.99 25.27
N VAL A 13 27.61 -28.88 25.88
CA VAL A 13 26.16 -28.87 25.70
C VAL A 13 25.65 -27.76 26.60
N ILE A 14 25.44 -26.57 26.03
CA ILE A 14 24.65 -25.55 26.68
C ILE A 14 23.23 -26.10 26.73
N VAL A 15 22.82 -26.49 27.93
CA VAL A 15 21.46 -26.92 28.27
C VAL A 15 20.56 -25.68 28.19
N ILE A 16 19.96 -25.42 27.02
CA ILE A 16 18.73 -24.60 26.89
C ILE A 16 17.56 -25.58 26.77
N ALA A 17 17.37 -26.39 27.81
CA ALA A 17 16.17 -27.22 28.00
C ALA A 17 15.37 -26.74 29.23
N ALA A 18 15.71 -25.58 29.81
CA ALA A 18 15.15 -25.09 31.06
C ALA A 18 14.31 -23.81 30.93
N ILE A 19 14.17 -23.20 29.74
CA ILE A 19 13.30 -22.02 29.55
C ILE A 19 11.94 -22.40 28.93
N ALA A 20 11.86 -23.46 28.10
CA ALA A 20 10.56 -24.00 27.64
C ALA A 20 9.82 -24.84 28.71
N ALA A 21 10.50 -25.31 29.75
CA ALA A 21 9.87 -26.02 30.87
C ALA A 21 9.43 -25.09 32.02
N GLY A 22 9.83 -23.81 31.99
CA GLY A 22 9.60 -22.85 33.07
C GLY A 22 8.30 -22.05 32.98
N VAL A 23 7.65 -22.00 31.81
CA VAL A 23 6.43 -21.21 31.61
C VAL A 23 5.15 -22.05 31.55
N ILE A 24 5.19 -23.37 31.26
CA ILE A 24 4.02 -24.27 31.45
C ILE A 24 4.44 -25.65 31.96
N THR A 25 5.10 -25.74 33.12
CA THR A 25 4.98 -26.94 33.98
C THR A 25 4.15 -26.66 35.25
N GLY A 26 3.54 -25.49 35.31
CA GLY A 26 2.75 -24.99 36.43
C GLY A 26 1.23 -24.98 36.22
N VAL A 27 0.67 -25.66 35.22
CA VAL A 27 -0.78 -25.95 35.18
C VAL A 27 -1.01 -27.40 34.74
N SER A 28 -0.45 -28.34 35.50
CA SER A 28 -1.20 -29.57 35.77
C SER A 28 -2.35 -29.20 36.71
N SER A 29 -3.31 -28.42 36.22
CA SER A 29 -4.60 -28.29 36.87
C SER A 29 -5.22 -29.68 36.77
N LYS A 30 -5.52 -30.23 37.95
CA LYS A 30 -6.34 -31.43 38.12
C LYS A 30 -7.39 -31.49 37.01
N LYS A 31 -7.40 -32.58 36.24
CA LYS A 31 -8.55 -33.07 35.47
C LYS A 31 -9.85 -32.71 36.20
N LYS A 32 -10.47 -31.59 35.85
CA LYS A 32 -11.90 -31.52 35.67
C LYS A 32 -12.12 -32.14 34.30
N SER A 33 -13.04 -33.08 34.22
CA SER A 33 -13.47 -33.67 32.96
C SER A 33 -13.70 -32.56 31.94
N SER A 34 -13.07 -32.65 30.77
CA SER A 34 -13.46 -31.83 29.62
C SER A 34 -14.90 -32.20 29.29
N ASN A 35 -15.83 -31.47 29.87
CA ASN A 35 -17.07 -31.23 29.16
C ASN A 35 -16.65 -30.39 27.97
N ASP A 36 -16.90 -30.85 26.75
CA ASP A 36 -16.67 -30.07 25.54
C ASP A 36 -17.27 -28.68 25.77
N ILE A 37 -16.46 -27.63 25.63
CA ILE A 37 -16.96 -26.25 25.73
C ILE A 37 -17.83 -26.08 24.48
N ASN A 38 -19.14 -26.26 24.64
CA ASN A 38 -20.06 -26.15 23.53
C ASN A 38 -20.26 -24.66 23.20
N VAL A 39 -19.43 -24.14 22.30
CA VAL A 39 -19.53 -22.78 21.79
C VAL A 39 -20.68 -22.72 20.79
N SER A 40 -21.76 -22.05 21.16
CA SER A 40 -22.79 -21.71 20.19
C SER A 40 -22.37 -20.46 19.42
N CYS A 41 -22.57 -20.44 18.10
CA CYS A 41 -22.39 -19.21 17.31
C CYS A 41 -23.36 -18.09 17.74
N LYS A 42 -24.52 -18.47 18.28
CA LYS A 42 -25.64 -17.59 18.59
C LYS A 42 -25.71 -17.28 20.09
N ALA A 43 -25.88 -16.00 20.42
CA ALA A 43 -26.10 -15.57 21.79
C ALA A 43 -27.46 -16.08 22.33
N VAL A 44 -27.45 -16.57 23.57
CA VAL A 44 -28.65 -16.95 24.34
C VAL A 44 -29.21 -15.75 25.09
N VAL A 45 -28.33 -14.87 25.58
CA VAL A 45 -28.69 -13.65 26.30
C VAL A 45 -28.41 -12.44 25.42
N THR A 46 -29.47 -11.74 24.97
CA THR A 46 -29.36 -10.63 24.01
C THR A 46 -30.00 -9.34 24.49
N LYS A 47 -29.56 -8.22 23.92
CA LYS A 47 -30.12 -6.87 24.02
C LYS A 47 -30.46 -6.35 22.61
N ASN A 48 -31.21 -5.25 22.53
CA ASN A 48 -31.71 -4.73 21.25
C ASN A 48 -30.62 -4.13 20.35
N ASP A 49 -29.48 -3.79 20.93
CA ASP A 49 -28.35 -3.06 20.36
C ASP A 49 -27.10 -3.94 20.22
N ASP A 50 -27.26 -5.26 20.40
CA ASP A 50 -26.19 -6.22 20.18
C ASP A 50 -25.93 -6.43 18.68
N ILE A 51 -24.67 -6.66 18.32
CA ILE A 51 -24.25 -6.83 16.93
C ILE A 51 -24.58 -8.24 16.42
N THR A 52 -24.78 -8.33 15.10
CA THR A 52 -25.00 -9.60 14.43
C THR A 52 -23.68 -10.36 14.19
N CYS A 53 -23.76 -11.65 13.88
CA CYS A 53 -22.63 -12.45 13.43
C CYS A 53 -21.97 -11.82 12.20
N TYR A 54 -22.76 -11.29 11.26
CA TYR A 54 -22.22 -10.62 10.07
C TYR A 54 -21.47 -9.33 10.42
N ASP A 55 -22.04 -8.49 11.29
CA ASP A 55 -21.39 -7.25 11.74
C ASP A 55 -20.07 -7.53 12.45
N TRP A 56 -20.03 -8.58 13.27
CA TRP A 56 -18.80 -9.02 13.92
C TRP A 56 -17.75 -9.48 12.90
N LEU A 57 -18.12 -10.36 11.96
CA LEU A 57 -17.19 -10.84 10.93
C LEU A 57 -16.69 -9.69 10.06
N LYS A 58 -17.53 -8.70 9.74
CA LYS A 58 -17.11 -7.48 9.06
C LYS A 58 -16.06 -6.72 9.87
N LYS A 59 -16.29 -6.48 11.17
CA LYS A 59 -15.31 -5.81 12.03
C LYS A 59 -13.99 -6.58 12.11
N LEU A 60 -14.04 -7.89 12.35
CA LEU A 60 -12.86 -8.74 12.46
C LEU A 60 -12.08 -8.82 11.14
N CYS A 61 -12.75 -9.04 10.02
CA CYS A 61 -12.13 -9.04 8.69
C CYS A 61 -11.42 -7.71 8.42
N ASN A 62 -12.10 -6.58 8.65
CA ASN A 62 -11.49 -5.26 8.49
C ASN A 62 -10.29 -5.06 9.43
N LYS A 63 -10.36 -5.53 10.68
CA LYS A 63 -9.24 -5.49 11.65
C LYS A 63 -8.01 -6.25 11.13
N THR A 64 -8.24 -7.39 10.47
CA THR A 64 -7.20 -8.23 9.83
C THR A 64 -6.93 -7.88 8.37
N GLY A 65 -7.36 -6.70 7.96
CA GLY A 65 -7.05 -6.15 6.66
C GLY A 65 -7.70 -6.86 5.47
N ILE A 66 -8.95 -7.29 5.63
CA ILE A 66 -9.76 -7.94 4.61
C ILE A 66 -11.00 -7.08 4.33
N GLU A 67 -11.00 -6.38 3.19
CA GLU A 67 -12.18 -5.72 2.65
C GLU A 67 -12.84 -6.63 1.62
N ALA A 68 -14.14 -6.88 1.76
CA ALA A 68 -14.88 -7.80 0.90
C ALA A 68 -16.32 -7.35 0.70
N GLU A 69 -16.90 -7.72 -0.44
CA GLU A 69 -18.34 -7.58 -0.69
C GLU A 69 -19.17 -8.52 0.19
N ASP A 70 -18.61 -9.70 0.50
CA ASP A 70 -19.20 -10.72 1.37
C ASP A 70 -18.20 -11.11 2.47
N TYR A 71 -18.40 -10.56 3.66
CA TYR A 71 -17.52 -10.79 4.81
C TYR A 71 -17.61 -12.21 5.37
N ARG A 72 -18.73 -12.92 5.17
CA ARG A 72 -18.86 -14.31 5.61
C ARG A 72 -18.02 -15.21 4.72
N LYS A 73 -18.11 -15.04 3.41
CA LYS A 73 -17.25 -15.74 2.46
C LYS A 73 -15.78 -15.45 2.74
N ALA A 74 -15.42 -14.18 2.94
CA ALA A 74 -14.05 -13.79 3.23
C ALA A 74 -13.53 -14.40 4.55
N ALA A 75 -14.33 -14.39 5.62
CA ALA A 75 -14.00 -15.03 6.89
C ALA A 75 -13.77 -16.54 6.74
N LYS A 76 -14.55 -17.21 5.87
CA LYS A 76 -14.36 -18.63 5.57
C LYS A 76 -13.07 -18.90 4.79
N GLU A 77 -12.80 -18.11 3.76
CA GLU A 77 -11.58 -18.23 2.95
C GLU A 77 -10.30 -18.00 3.77
N ASN A 78 -10.38 -17.13 4.80
CA ASN A 78 -9.28 -16.87 5.72
C ASN A 78 -9.28 -17.80 6.96
N GLY A 79 -10.22 -18.74 7.06
CA GLY A 79 -10.26 -19.75 8.10
C GLY A 79 -10.69 -19.25 9.48
N TYR A 80 -11.39 -18.11 9.56
CA TYR A 80 -11.96 -17.60 10.82
C TYR A 80 -13.21 -18.40 11.21
N ILE A 81 -13.95 -18.85 10.19
CA ILE A 81 -15.10 -19.75 10.30
C ILE A 81 -14.92 -20.96 9.40
N THR A 82 -15.68 -22.00 9.70
CA THR A 82 -15.66 -23.33 9.08
C THR A 82 -17.07 -23.74 8.67
N ASP A 83 -17.19 -24.81 7.87
CA ASP A 83 -18.49 -25.36 7.50
C ASP A 83 -19.27 -25.98 8.68
N SER A 84 -18.60 -26.22 9.82
CA SER A 84 -19.25 -26.65 11.07
C SER A 84 -19.87 -25.51 11.87
N ASP A 85 -19.55 -24.25 11.55
CA ASP A 85 -20.11 -23.10 12.27
C ASP A 85 -21.52 -22.77 11.73
N GLU A 86 -22.55 -23.14 12.48
CA GLU A 86 -23.95 -22.98 12.08
C GLU A 86 -24.55 -21.66 12.61
N PHE A 87 -24.77 -20.69 11.72
CA PHE A 87 -25.46 -19.43 12.01
C PHE A 87 -26.04 -18.77 10.75
N SER A 88 -26.99 -17.85 10.96
CA SER A 88 -27.50 -16.88 9.98
C SER A 88 -26.79 -15.53 10.14
N ASP A 89 -26.67 -14.75 9.07
CA ASP A 89 -26.03 -13.43 9.11
C ASP A 89 -26.69 -12.49 10.13
N ASP A 90 -28.01 -12.56 10.26
CA ASP A 90 -28.84 -11.78 11.21
C ASP A 90 -28.85 -12.34 12.65
N ASP A 91 -28.21 -13.48 12.93
CA ASP A 91 -28.13 -13.98 14.31
C ASP A 91 -27.25 -13.07 15.16
N ILE A 92 -27.62 -12.87 16.42
CA ILE A 92 -26.79 -12.12 17.37
C ILE A 92 -25.54 -12.93 17.71
N ALA A 93 -24.37 -12.32 17.52
CA ALA A 93 -23.08 -12.95 17.80
C ALA A 93 -22.96 -13.26 19.29
N SER A 94 -22.62 -14.51 19.62
CA SER A 94 -22.26 -14.87 21.00
C SER A 94 -20.83 -14.44 21.32
N GLY A 95 -20.55 -14.20 22.60
CA GLY A 95 -19.18 -14.01 23.06
C GLY A 95 -18.25 -15.18 22.70
N GLY A 96 -18.75 -16.41 22.74
CA GLY A 96 -17.98 -17.59 22.35
C GLY A 96 -17.63 -17.60 20.85
N PHE A 97 -18.56 -17.15 19.99
CA PHE A 97 -18.29 -16.99 18.56
C PHE A 97 -17.23 -15.92 18.32
N MET A 98 -17.36 -14.77 19.00
CA MET A 98 -16.41 -13.67 18.89
C MET A 98 -15.02 -14.10 19.34
N ALA A 99 -14.91 -14.77 20.49
CA ALA A 99 -13.66 -15.32 21.00
C ALA A 99 -13.04 -16.35 20.04
N LEU A 100 -13.82 -17.33 19.57
CA LEU A 100 -13.30 -18.38 18.70
C LEU A 100 -12.78 -17.82 17.37
N THR A 101 -13.57 -16.97 16.73
CA THR A 101 -13.20 -16.37 15.45
C THR A 101 -12.01 -15.42 15.60
N SER A 102 -11.92 -14.64 16.69
CA SER A 102 -10.73 -13.85 17.02
C SER A 102 -9.49 -14.72 17.16
N MET A 103 -9.55 -15.80 17.94
CA MET A 103 -8.39 -16.68 18.15
C MET A 103 -7.94 -17.38 16.87
N ARG A 104 -8.89 -17.82 16.02
CA ARG A 104 -8.57 -18.35 14.69
C ARG A 104 -7.94 -17.30 13.79
N ALA A 105 -8.38 -16.03 13.89
CA ALA A 105 -7.83 -14.92 13.14
C ALA A 105 -6.42 -14.48 13.58
N MET A 106 -5.99 -14.78 14.81
CA MET A 106 -4.60 -14.56 15.25
C MET A 106 -3.59 -15.44 14.51
N GLY A 107 -4.04 -16.53 13.89
CA GLY A 107 -3.22 -17.44 13.09
C GLY A 107 -2.80 -18.70 13.84
N GLU A 108 -2.97 -19.85 13.20
CA GLU A 108 -2.65 -21.14 13.80
C GLU A 108 -1.14 -21.30 13.99
N GLY A 109 -0.36 -20.81 13.03
CA GLY A 109 1.11 -20.84 13.11
C GLY A 109 1.64 -20.08 14.33
N LYS A 110 1.04 -18.92 14.62
CA LYS A 110 1.36 -18.12 15.82
C LYS A 110 1.00 -18.86 17.10
N MET A 111 -0.21 -19.42 17.17
CA MET A 111 -0.65 -20.22 18.33
C MET A 111 0.24 -21.45 18.55
N GLN A 112 0.64 -22.14 17.48
CA GLN A 112 1.54 -23.28 17.55
C GLN A 112 2.93 -22.92 18.07
N ILE A 113 3.49 -21.78 17.66
CA ILE A 113 4.75 -21.26 18.19
C ILE A 113 4.60 -20.96 19.69
N TYR A 114 3.54 -20.24 20.07
CA TYR A 114 3.25 -19.87 21.46
C TYR A 114 3.11 -21.11 22.38
N LEU A 115 2.38 -22.13 21.93
CA LEU A 115 2.16 -23.37 22.68
C LEU A 115 3.32 -24.37 22.57
N GLY A 116 4.30 -24.13 21.69
CA GLY A 116 5.40 -25.07 21.43
C GLY A 116 4.94 -26.41 20.85
N THR A 117 3.93 -26.40 19.97
CA THR A 117 3.34 -27.60 19.37
C THR A 117 3.38 -27.57 17.84
N ASP A 118 3.32 -28.76 17.22
CA ASP A 118 3.15 -28.95 15.78
C ASP A 118 1.76 -29.45 15.38
N ASP A 119 0.91 -29.71 16.37
CA ASP A 119 -0.46 -30.19 16.18
C ASP A 119 -1.41 -29.04 15.79
N GLU A 120 -2.49 -29.38 15.10
CA GLU A 120 -3.59 -28.44 14.81
C GLU A 120 -4.23 -27.94 16.11
N ILE A 121 -4.57 -26.65 16.15
CA ILE A 121 -5.17 -26.03 17.33
C ILE A 121 -6.68 -26.24 17.33
N SER A 122 -7.19 -26.95 18.34
CA SER A 122 -8.62 -27.22 18.46
C SER A 122 -9.40 -25.97 18.89
N ASP A 123 -10.69 -25.93 18.57
CA ASP A 123 -11.60 -24.85 19.01
C ASP A 123 -11.67 -24.73 20.53
N ASN A 124 -11.67 -25.85 21.24
CA ASN A 124 -11.62 -25.86 22.71
C ASN A 124 -10.34 -25.17 23.22
N THR A 125 -9.19 -25.47 22.62
CA THR A 125 -7.91 -24.83 22.98
C THR A 125 -7.96 -23.32 22.71
N ASN A 126 -8.52 -22.90 21.58
CA ASN A 126 -8.69 -21.48 21.25
C ASN A 126 -9.56 -20.77 22.30
N ILE A 127 -10.69 -21.36 22.70
CA ILE A 127 -11.57 -20.75 23.71
C ILE A 127 -10.92 -20.73 25.10
N GLU A 128 -10.26 -21.81 25.50
CA GLU A 128 -9.52 -21.86 26.77
C GLU A 128 -8.46 -20.75 26.81
N LEU A 129 -7.74 -20.52 25.72
CA LEU A 129 -6.78 -19.41 25.59
C LEU A 129 -7.47 -18.04 25.62
N ALA A 130 -8.58 -17.86 24.91
CA ALA A 130 -9.31 -16.59 24.92
C ALA A 130 -9.77 -16.21 26.35
N ILE A 131 -10.18 -17.19 27.15
CA ILE A 131 -10.58 -16.98 28.55
C ILE A 131 -9.35 -16.73 29.43
N ASP A 132 -8.30 -17.57 29.32
CA ASP A 132 -7.07 -17.45 30.12
C ASP A 132 -6.37 -16.10 29.91
N LYS A 133 -6.47 -15.54 28.70
CA LYS A 133 -5.84 -14.27 28.31
C LYS A 133 -6.76 -13.06 28.43
N ASP A 134 -7.91 -13.24 29.09
CA ASP A 134 -8.89 -12.18 29.33
C ASP A 134 -9.34 -11.48 28.02
N LEU A 135 -9.35 -12.20 26.88
CA LEU A 135 -10.00 -11.72 25.65
C LEU A 135 -11.51 -11.65 25.87
N ILE A 136 -12.05 -12.66 26.57
CA ILE A 136 -13.44 -12.70 27.00
C ILE A 136 -13.58 -13.38 28.36
N ALA A 137 -14.56 -12.96 29.15
CA ALA A 137 -14.92 -13.65 30.39
C ALA A 137 -15.68 -14.97 30.10
N GLU A 138 -15.37 -16.01 30.86
CA GLU A 138 -16.02 -17.34 30.76
C GLU A 138 -17.56 -17.25 30.89
N ASP A 139 -18.06 -16.38 31.77
CA ASP A 139 -19.49 -16.19 32.02
C ASP A 139 -20.20 -15.40 30.90
N SER A 140 -19.47 -14.99 29.85
CA SER A 140 -19.96 -14.14 28.77
C SER A 140 -19.96 -14.83 27.40
N LEU A 141 -19.60 -16.13 27.37
CA LEU A 141 -19.58 -16.92 26.13
C LEU A 141 -20.95 -17.04 25.45
N ASP A 142 -22.05 -16.97 26.20
CA ASP A 142 -23.43 -17.10 25.70
C ASP A 142 -24.17 -15.76 25.57
N LYS A 143 -23.50 -14.63 25.85
CA LYS A 143 -24.07 -13.28 25.79
C LYS A 143 -23.82 -12.61 24.44
N GLY A 144 -24.73 -11.74 24.03
CA GLY A 144 -24.53 -10.78 22.94
C GLY A 144 -23.79 -9.54 23.41
N PHE A 145 -23.22 -8.81 22.45
CA PHE A 145 -22.34 -7.65 22.69
C PHE A 145 -22.78 -6.48 21.83
N SER A 146 -22.81 -5.28 22.42
CA SER A 146 -23.01 -4.04 21.68
C SER A 146 -21.80 -3.71 20.80
N ASP A 147 -21.99 -2.80 19.85
CA ASP A 147 -20.94 -2.32 18.93
C ASP A 147 -19.64 -1.88 19.66
N LYS A 148 -19.79 -1.17 20.78
CA LYS A 148 -18.66 -0.69 21.60
C LYS A 148 -17.97 -1.79 22.41
N GLU A 149 -18.73 -2.76 22.91
CA GLU A 149 -18.15 -3.90 23.64
C GLU A 149 -17.38 -4.80 22.66
N ALA A 150 -17.88 -4.94 21.42
CA ALA A 150 -17.17 -5.62 20.35
C ALA A 150 -15.85 -4.91 19.96
N ASP A 151 -15.85 -3.58 19.89
CA ASP A 151 -14.62 -2.82 19.67
C ASP A 151 -13.59 -3.05 20.79
N SER A 152 -14.05 -3.18 22.05
CA SER A 152 -13.16 -3.49 23.19
C SER A 152 -12.51 -4.87 23.07
N ILE A 153 -13.20 -5.86 22.48
CA ILE A 153 -12.64 -7.18 22.18
C ILE A 153 -11.55 -7.06 21.10
N LEU A 154 -11.74 -6.21 20.09
CA LEU A 154 -10.74 -5.98 19.04
C LEU A 154 -9.52 -5.20 19.54
N ASP A 155 -9.70 -4.30 20.50
CA ASP A 155 -8.58 -3.65 21.20
C ASP A 155 -7.77 -4.69 21.97
N LYS A 156 -8.45 -5.58 22.71
CA LYS A 156 -7.79 -6.67 23.44
C LYS A 156 -7.13 -7.70 22.51
N PHE A 157 -7.71 -7.93 21.33
CA PHE A 157 -7.11 -8.76 20.29
C PHE A 157 -5.72 -8.22 19.89
N ASP A 158 -5.54 -6.91 19.72
CA ASP A 158 -4.25 -6.33 19.37
C ASP A 158 -3.22 -6.49 20.49
N ASP A 159 -3.62 -6.19 21.73
CA ASP A 159 -2.76 -6.38 22.92
C ASP A 159 -2.22 -7.81 22.99
N LEU A 160 -3.07 -8.80 22.71
CA LEU A 160 -2.68 -10.20 22.70
C LEU A 160 -1.86 -10.55 21.47
N TYR A 161 -2.22 -10.04 20.29
CA TYR A 161 -1.52 -10.36 19.05
C TYR A 161 -0.07 -9.86 19.03
N TYR A 162 0.16 -8.63 19.51
CA TYR A 162 1.48 -7.98 19.53
C TYR A 162 2.22 -8.12 20.87
N GLY A 163 1.53 -8.56 21.92
CA GLY A 163 2.12 -8.85 23.23
C GLY A 163 2.21 -10.35 23.49
N GLU A 164 1.19 -10.92 24.14
CA GLU A 164 1.23 -12.29 24.67
C GLU A 164 1.56 -13.37 23.61
N PHE A 165 0.96 -13.27 22.43
CA PHE A 165 1.14 -14.23 21.33
C PHE A 165 2.32 -13.87 20.42
N TRP A 166 3.15 -12.93 20.87
CA TRP A 166 4.48 -12.67 20.34
C TRP A 166 5.54 -13.09 21.38
N PRO A 167 5.70 -14.40 21.65
CA PRO A 167 6.66 -14.84 22.65
C PRO A 167 8.09 -14.46 22.22
N ASP A 168 8.83 -13.84 23.14
CA ASP A 168 10.24 -13.51 22.93
C ASP A 168 11.15 -14.72 23.19
N ASN A 169 12.36 -14.69 22.61
CA ASN A 169 13.42 -15.67 22.84
C ASN A 169 13.05 -17.14 22.51
N ILE A 170 12.20 -17.38 21.51
CA ILE A 170 11.99 -18.74 20.98
C ILE A 170 12.95 -18.97 19.81
N GLU A 171 13.81 -19.97 19.95
CA GLU A 171 14.67 -20.46 18.88
C GLU A 171 14.78 -21.98 18.93
N ASN A 172 14.33 -22.67 17.88
CA ASN A 172 14.53 -24.11 17.68
C ASN A 172 14.96 -24.34 16.23
N VAL A 173 16.24 -24.66 16.08
CA VAL A 173 16.92 -24.72 14.78
C VAL A 173 17.64 -26.04 14.66
N SER A 174 17.38 -26.75 13.58
CA SER A 174 18.17 -27.90 13.17
C SER A 174 18.56 -27.75 11.70
N TYR A 175 19.84 -27.99 11.42
CA TYR A 175 20.35 -28.01 10.05
C TYR A 175 20.18 -29.39 9.43
N LYS A 176 20.11 -29.42 8.11
CA LYS A 176 20.12 -30.66 7.33
C LYS A 176 21.44 -31.42 7.53
N GLU A 177 21.41 -32.74 7.52
CA GLU A 177 22.57 -33.60 7.86
C GLU A 177 23.86 -33.29 7.08
N ASN A 178 23.75 -32.76 5.85
CA ASN A 178 24.87 -32.46 4.98
C ASN A 178 25.37 -31.00 5.05
N VAL A 179 24.85 -30.20 5.97
CA VAL A 179 25.29 -28.81 6.18
C VAL A 179 26.47 -28.79 7.14
N SER A 180 27.59 -28.25 6.67
CA SER A 180 28.78 -28.09 7.52
C SER A 180 28.67 -26.82 8.36
N GLN A 181 29.14 -26.86 9.61
CA GLN A 181 29.24 -25.68 10.47
C GLN A 181 30.72 -25.32 10.57
N LEU A 182 31.10 -24.15 10.08
CA LEU A 182 32.48 -23.66 10.14
C LEU A 182 32.66 -22.79 11.38
N GLU A 183 33.75 -23.03 12.09
CA GLU A 183 34.15 -22.25 13.26
C GLU A 183 34.93 -21.00 12.84
N TYR A 184 35.05 -20.02 13.73
CA TYR A 184 35.78 -18.78 13.46
C TYR A 184 37.21 -19.02 12.97
N PHE A 185 37.90 -20.03 13.51
CA PHE A 185 39.29 -20.35 13.13
C PHE A 185 39.40 -21.10 11.79
N ASP A 186 38.30 -21.62 11.26
CA ASP A 186 38.28 -22.25 9.93
C ASP A 186 38.32 -21.19 8.81
N ILE A 187 37.95 -19.95 9.12
CA ILE A 187 37.82 -18.85 8.16
C ILE A 187 39.05 -17.93 8.25
N LYS A 188 39.84 -17.88 7.17
CA LYS A 188 40.98 -16.96 7.05
C LYS A 188 40.54 -15.56 6.63
N ASP A 189 39.60 -15.48 5.69
CA ASP A 189 39.07 -14.22 5.16
C ASP A 189 37.69 -14.47 4.52
N TYR A 190 36.78 -13.50 4.64
CA TYR A 190 35.48 -13.51 3.97
C TYR A 190 35.18 -12.13 3.40
N LYS A 191 35.09 -12.06 2.07
CA LYS A 191 34.73 -10.86 1.32
C LYS A 191 33.28 -10.99 0.89
N GLU A 192 32.40 -10.37 1.68
CA GLU A 192 30.96 -10.45 1.47
C GLU A 192 30.55 -9.92 0.09
N ASP A 193 31.04 -8.75 -0.32
CA ASP A 193 30.69 -8.10 -1.59
C ASP A 193 31.13 -8.91 -2.82
N ASP A 194 32.29 -9.56 -2.73
CA ASP A 194 32.82 -10.41 -3.79
C ASP A 194 32.23 -11.84 -3.76
N ASN A 195 31.50 -12.19 -2.70
CA ASN A 195 31.08 -13.57 -2.39
C ASN A 195 32.25 -14.56 -2.44
N ILE A 196 33.38 -14.21 -1.82
CA ILE A 196 34.58 -15.05 -1.76
C ILE A 196 34.93 -15.35 -0.31
N ILE A 197 35.22 -16.62 -0.02
CA ILE A 197 35.74 -17.05 1.28
C ILE A 197 37.07 -17.77 1.11
N SER A 198 37.99 -17.55 2.04
CA SER A 198 39.24 -18.29 2.16
C SER A 198 39.26 -19.03 3.48
N LEU A 199 39.54 -20.33 3.43
CA LEU A 199 39.46 -21.24 4.57
C LEU A 199 40.84 -21.80 4.94
N ASP A 200 40.94 -22.33 6.17
CA ASP A 200 42.04 -23.17 6.58
C ASP A 200 42.12 -24.45 5.71
N ASP A 201 43.34 -24.96 5.51
CA ASP A 201 43.57 -26.15 4.68
C ASP A 201 42.81 -27.37 5.18
N SER A 202 42.58 -27.47 6.50
CA SER A 202 41.83 -28.56 7.12
C SER A 202 40.33 -28.48 6.80
N ALA A 203 39.73 -27.30 6.93
CA ALA A 203 38.33 -27.04 6.59
C ALA A 203 38.08 -27.15 5.09
N ALA A 204 38.95 -26.56 4.26
CA ALA A 204 38.83 -26.54 2.80
C ALA A 204 38.83 -27.95 2.18
N ARG A 205 39.55 -28.92 2.77
CA ARG A 205 39.60 -30.32 2.26
C ARG A 205 38.28 -31.07 2.41
N ASN A 206 37.40 -30.61 3.28
CA ASN A 206 36.12 -31.26 3.57
C ASN A 206 34.96 -30.69 2.75
N LEU A 207 35.19 -29.61 1.99
CA LEU A 207 34.17 -28.93 1.20
C LEU A 207 34.42 -29.10 -0.31
N LYS A 208 33.35 -29.30 -1.06
CA LYS A 208 33.33 -29.38 -2.54
C LYS A 208 32.22 -28.51 -3.11
N LYS A 209 32.26 -28.29 -4.43
CA LYS A 209 31.21 -27.59 -5.17
C LYS A 209 29.82 -28.14 -4.85
N GLY A 210 28.90 -27.25 -4.53
CA GLY A 210 27.52 -27.55 -4.16
C GLY A 210 27.29 -27.85 -2.68
N ASP A 211 28.35 -27.97 -1.86
CA ASP A 211 28.18 -28.14 -0.41
C ASP A 211 27.69 -26.84 0.23
N THR A 212 26.75 -26.97 1.16
CA THR A 212 26.20 -25.87 1.95
C THR A 212 26.87 -25.86 3.32
N PHE A 213 27.17 -24.67 3.82
CA PHE A 213 27.74 -24.50 5.15
C PHE A 213 27.22 -23.23 5.82
N VAL A 214 27.36 -23.20 7.13
CA VAL A 214 26.95 -22.09 7.99
C VAL A 214 28.11 -21.66 8.88
N PHE A 215 28.18 -20.39 9.22
CA PHE A 215 29.24 -19.82 10.05
C PHE A 215 28.83 -18.49 10.66
N ASP A 216 29.56 -18.04 11.68
CA ASP A 216 29.36 -16.75 12.30
C ASP A 216 30.29 -15.70 11.68
N TYR A 217 29.72 -14.56 11.28
CA TYR A 217 30.47 -13.43 10.73
C TYR A 217 29.95 -12.11 11.26
N LYS A 218 30.82 -11.37 11.95
CA LYS A 218 30.50 -10.08 12.59
C LYS A 218 29.28 -10.14 13.53
N GLY A 219 29.07 -11.28 14.20
CA GLY A 219 27.97 -11.50 15.14
C GLY A 219 26.74 -12.15 14.51
N ASP A 220 26.65 -12.22 13.17
CA ASP A 220 25.49 -12.80 12.48
C ASP A 220 25.75 -14.20 11.96
N LYS A 221 24.71 -15.03 11.95
CA LYS A 221 24.77 -16.34 11.29
C LYS A 221 24.62 -16.16 9.78
N VAL A 222 25.53 -16.77 9.03
CA VAL A 222 25.58 -16.71 7.57
C VAL A 222 25.51 -18.11 7.00
N SER A 223 24.72 -18.30 5.93
CA SER A 223 24.71 -19.54 5.17
C SER A 223 25.16 -19.30 3.73
N LYS A 224 26.02 -20.19 3.23
CA LYS A 224 26.57 -20.11 1.87
C LYS A 224 26.70 -21.50 1.26
N LYS A 225 26.72 -21.53 -0.07
CA LYS A 225 26.95 -22.72 -0.88
C LYS A 225 28.23 -22.54 -1.69
N ILE A 226 29.05 -23.57 -1.78
CA ILE A 226 30.30 -23.50 -2.56
C ILE A 226 29.97 -23.48 -4.06
N GLY A 227 30.32 -22.39 -4.74
CA GLY A 227 30.21 -22.24 -6.18
C GLY A 227 31.38 -22.89 -6.92
N GLU A 228 32.58 -22.31 -6.84
CA GLU A 228 33.79 -22.83 -7.49
C GLU A 228 35.01 -22.79 -6.56
N ASN A 229 35.91 -23.76 -6.73
CA ASN A 229 37.20 -23.78 -6.03
C ASN A 229 38.22 -22.96 -6.84
N MET A 230 38.68 -21.86 -6.27
CA MET A 230 39.64 -20.94 -6.88
C MET A 230 41.10 -21.32 -6.58
N GLY A 231 41.32 -22.38 -5.80
CA GLY A 231 42.64 -22.83 -5.35
C GLY A 231 43.04 -22.25 -4.00
N ASN A 232 44.06 -22.85 -3.37
CA ASN A 232 44.65 -22.39 -2.10
C ASN A 232 43.67 -22.23 -0.92
N GLY A 233 42.57 -23.00 -0.92
CA GLY A 233 41.53 -22.90 0.11
C GLY A 233 40.54 -21.75 -0.08
N THR A 234 40.57 -21.09 -1.24
CA THR A 234 39.65 -20.01 -1.61
C THR A 234 38.52 -20.52 -2.51
N PHE A 235 37.30 -20.07 -2.26
CA PHE A 235 36.10 -20.48 -2.97
C PHE A 235 35.24 -19.27 -3.34
N SER A 236 34.59 -19.30 -4.51
CA SER A 236 33.40 -18.47 -4.75
C SER A 236 32.19 -19.09 -4.06
N LEU A 237 31.25 -18.23 -3.71
CA LEU A 237 30.06 -18.58 -2.97
C LEU A 237 28.79 -18.22 -3.74
N GLU A 238 27.80 -19.06 -3.55
CA GLU A 238 26.42 -18.86 -3.98
C GLU A 238 25.53 -18.80 -2.74
N ASP A 239 24.37 -18.17 -2.86
CA ASP A 239 23.38 -18.15 -1.80
C ASP A 239 22.51 -19.42 -1.86
N PRO A 240 22.39 -20.20 -0.77
CA PRO A 240 21.57 -21.40 -0.73
C PRO A 240 20.07 -21.07 -0.73
N GLU A 241 19.25 -22.10 -0.95
CA GLU A 241 17.80 -22.06 -0.70
C GLU A 241 17.49 -22.56 0.72
N ILE A 242 16.31 -22.27 1.26
CA ILE A 242 15.95 -22.65 2.65
C ILE A 242 16.06 -24.17 2.90
N GLU A 243 15.67 -24.99 1.93
CA GLU A 243 15.69 -26.46 1.96
C GLU A 243 17.09 -27.08 1.82
N ASP A 244 18.08 -26.26 1.42
CA ASP A 244 19.49 -26.64 1.41
C ASP A 244 20.12 -26.49 2.80
N VAL A 245 19.52 -25.69 3.69
CA VAL A 245 20.08 -25.31 5.00
C VAL A 245 19.36 -25.99 6.16
N PHE A 246 18.04 -25.84 6.24
CA PHE A 246 17.28 -26.17 7.45
C PHE A 246 16.53 -27.49 7.33
N ASP A 247 16.54 -28.26 8.42
CA ASP A 247 15.53 -29.28 8.68
C ASP A 247 14.36 -28.69 9.48
N THR A 248 14.65 -27.90 10.51
CA THR A 248 13.67 -27.12 11.27
C THR A 248 14.19 -25.70 11.52
N LEU A 249 13.33 -24.71 11.35
CA LEU A 249 13.57 -23.31 11.71
C LEU A 249 12.31 -22.76 12.38
N ILE A 250 12.36 -22.63 13.70
CA ILE A 250 11.31 -21.99 14.49
C ILE A 250 11.95 -20.83 15.26
N VAL A 251 11.50 -19.62 15.00
CA VAL A 251 11.99 -18.40 15.65
C VAL A 251 10.80 -17.53 16.02
N SER A 252 10.80 -16.96 17.22
CA SER A 252 9.91 -15.86 17.61
C SER A 252 10.66 -14.99 18.59
N ASP A 253 10.89 -13.74 18.20
CA ASP A 253 11.58 -12.77 19.02
C ASP A 253 11.31 -11.34 18.50
N SER A 254 11.74 -10.36 19.28
CA SER A 254 11.62 -8.95 18.95
C SER A 254 12.89 -8.17 19.27
N ALA A 255 13.12 -7.07 18.55
CA ALA A 255 14.24 -6.17 18.77
C ALA A 255 13.78 -4.72 18.63
N SER A 256 14.45 -3.82 19.34
CA SER A 256 14.28 -2.38 19.16
C SER A 256 15.43 -1.83 18.32
N ILE A 257 15.12 -0.89 17.44
CA ILE A 257 16.09 -0.17 16.62
C ILE A 257 16.29 1.22 17.22
N GLY A 258 17.52 1.52 17.62
CA GLY A 258 17.97 2.84 18.03
C GLY A 258 18.82 3.56 16.97
N ILE A 259 19.21 4.79 17.29
CA ILE A 259 20.12 5.59 16.45
C ILE A 259 21.47 4.89 16.27
N ASP A 260 21.97 4.22 17.32
CA ASP A 260 23.25 3.51 17.31
C ASP A 260 23.26 2.36 16.30
N ASP A 261 22.15 1.64 16.14
CA ASP A 261 22.02 0.57 15.17
C ASP A 261 22.13 1.11 13.74
N ILE A 262 21.47 2.25 13.47
CA ILE A 262 21.53 2.92 12.16
C ILE A 262 22.95 3.42 11.89
N ILE A 263 23.59 4.09 12.86
CA ILE A 263 24.96 4.59 12.70
C ILE A 263 25.95 3.44 12.48
N SER A 264 25.83 2.36 13.25
CA SER A 264 26.64 1.16 13.12
C SER A 264 26.52 0.54 11.73
N TYR A 265 25.30 0.48 11.19
CA TYR A 265 25.03 -0.04 9.85
C TYR A 265 25.75 0.74 8.73
N TYR A 266 25.69 2.08 8.77
CA TYR A 266 26.40 2.92 7.80
C TYR A 266 27.91 3.01 8.05
N GLY A 267 28.34 2.71 9.29
CA GLY A 267 29.72 2.78 9.74
C GLY A 267 30.10 4.20 10.16
N LEU A 268 30.64 4.34 11.38
CA LEU A 268 31.02 5.63 11.96
C LEU A 268 31.94 6.47 11.06
N ASP A 269 32.87 5.83 10.33
CA ASP A 269 33.81 6.52 9.45
C ASP A 269 33.14 7.12 8.19
N ASN A 270 31.92 6.66 7.85
CA ASN A 270 31.16 7.13 6.69
C ASN A 270 30.08 8.16 7.06
N VAL A 271 29.96 8.51 8.35
CA VAL A 271 28.95 9.43 8.88
C VAL A 271 29.64 10.70 9.34
N GLU A 272 29.20 11.87 8.84
CA GLU A 272 29.78 13.15 9.27
C GLU A 272 29.13 13.61 10.59
N VAL A 273 29.94 13.84 11.62
CA VAL A 273 29.48 14.30 12.94
C VAL A 273 29.66 15.81 13.04
N SER A 274 28.56 16.54 13.30
CA SER A 274 28.62 17.98 13.58
C SER A 274 28.14 18.28 14.99
N ALA A 275 28.92 19.12 15.70
CA ALA A 275 28.69 19.68 17.04
C ALA A 275 27.93 18.82 18.06
N GLY A 276 28.67 18.20 18.98
CA GLY A 276 28.18 17.44 20.13
C GLY A 276 29.34 16.68 20.77
N ASN A 277 29.23 16.24 22.03
CA ASN A 277 30.14 15.22 22.52
C ASN A 277 29.69 13.90 21.90
N PRO A 278 30.46 13.29 20.97
CA PRO A 278 30.07 12.01 20.40
C PRO A 278 29.86 11.00 21.53
N VAL A 279 28.84 10.15 21.38
CA VAL A 279 28.55 9.03 22.29
C VAL A 279 29.79 8.12 22.32
N THR A 280 30.69 8.46 23.23
CA THR A 280 31.98 7.78 23.42
C THR A 280 31.76 6.76 24.51
N THR A 281 31.12 5.65 24.17
CA THR A 281 31.40 4.33 24.75
C THR A 281 30.56 3.27 24.05
N MET A 282 31.14 2.64 23.03
CA MET A 282 30.79 1.27 22.66
C MET A 282 31.19 0.36 23.84
N ALA A 283 30.31 0.20 24.80
CA ALA A 283 30.41 -0.82 25.83
C ALA A 283 29.00 -1.34 26.09
N ALA A 284 28.84 -2.64 25.85
CA ALA A 284 27.63 -3.41 26.07
C ALA A 284 26.90 -3.01 27.36
N ASP A 285 25.70 -2.47 27.23
CA ASP A 285 24.64 -2.63 28.23
C ASP A 285 23.45 -3.30 27.53
N VAL A 286 23.60 -4.63 27.40
CA VAL A 286 22.51 -5.56 27.11
C VAL A 286 21.68 -5.69 28.38
N SER A 287 20.89 -4.67 28.72
CA SER A 287 19.82 -4.80 29.70
C SER A 287 18.73 -3.78 29.42
N GLY A 288 17.50 -4.29 29.26
CA GLY A 288 16.34 -3.51 28.90
C GLY A 288 16.11 -2.29 29.80
N ASN A 289 15.52 -1.26 29.19
CA ASN A 289 15.23 0.09 29.71
C ASN A 289 16.41 1.08 29.65
N ILE A 290 16.90 1.35 28.44
CA ILE A 290 17.39 2.70 28.14
C ILE A 290 16.16 3.55 27.87
N HIS A 291 15.82 4.46 28.79
CA HIS A 291 14.87 5.53 28.50
C HIS A 291 15.55 6.53 27.55
N SER A 292 15.75 6.14 26.29
CA SER A 292 16.16 7.06 25.25
C SER A 292 15.00 8.01 24.98
N LYS A 293 15.30 9.29 24.75
CA LYS A 293 14.32 10.25 24.21
C LYS A 293 14.09 10.07 22.71
N GLY A 294 14.59 8.98 22.13
CA GLY A 294 14.52 8.70 20.71
C GLY A 294 15.52 9.51 19.90
N PHE A 295 15.24 9.67 18.61
CA PHE A 295 16.07 10.43 17.68
C PHE A 295 15.19 11.12 16.63
N ALA A 296 15.71 12.17 16.01
CA ALA A 296 15.06 12.84 14.89
C ALA A 296 15.76 12.49 13.57
N ILE A 297 14.98 12.22 12.53
CA ILE A 297 15.44 12.13 11.14
C ILE A 297 15.05 13.43 10.43
N GLU A 298 16.04 14.23 10.05
CA GLU A 298 15.87 15.46 9.27
C GLU A 298 16.25 15.16 7.82
N ALA A 299 15.35 15.47 6.88
CA ALA A 299 15.55 15.26 5.45
C ALA A 299 15.34 16.59 4.70
N GLU A 300 16.38 17.04 4.01
CA GLU A 300 16.39 18.30 3.26
C GLU A 300 16.98 18.07 1.86
N VAL A 301 16.65 18.94 0.91
CA VAL A 301 17.17 18.86 -0.46
C VAL A 301 18.11 20.04 -0.69
N ASN A 302 19.33 19.75 -1.15
CA ASN A 302 20.30 20.78 -1.47
C ASN A 302 20.05 21.42 -2.85
N ASP A 303 20.85 22.44 -3.21
CA ASP A 303 20.71 23.17 -4.47
C ASP A 303 20.86 22.29 -5.73
N ASP A 304 21.51 21.12 -5.62
CA ASP A 304 21.70 20.14 -6.69
C ASP A 304 20.57 19.11 -6.81
N ASN A 305 19.50 19.29 -6.02
CA ASN A 305 18.37 18.39 -5.88
C ASN A 305 18.74 17.01 -5.31
N GLU A 306 19.83 16.94 -4.52
CA GLU A 306 20.25 15.76 -3.79
C GLU A 306 19.73 15.81 -2.35
N LEU A 307 19.23 14.67 -1.88
CA LEU A 307 18.70 14.50 -0.54
C LEU A 307 19.84 14.44 0.48
N GLU A 308 19.77 15.27 1.51
CA GLU A 308 20.60 15.21 2.69
C GLU A 308 19.78 14.69 3.87
N VAL A 309 20.23 13.60 4.49
CA VAL A 309 19.58 13.00 5.65
C VAL A 309 20.48 13.13 6.86
N THR A 310 19.95 13.73 7.93
CA THR A 310 20.66 13.93 9.20
C THR A 310 19.89 13.27 10.33
N LEU A 311 20.56 12.45 11.12
CA LEU A 311 20.03 11.93 12.39
C LEU A 311 20.46 12.84 13.53
N THR A 312 19.56 13.17 14.43
CA THR A 312 19.88 13.87 15.68
C THR A 312 19.47 13.00 16.86
N ASP A 313 20.42 12.67 17.72
CA ASP A 313 20.15 12.02 19.00
C ASP A 313 19.44 13.02 19.93
N ASN A 314 18.24 12.69 20.44
CA ASN A 314 17.48 13.60 21.29
C ASN A 314 18.03 13.71 22.72
N ASP A 315 18.89 12.78 23.14
CA ASP A 315 19.55 12.79 24.44
C ASP A 315 20.82 13.63 24.43
N THR A 316 21.67 13.48 23.40
CA THR A 316 22.96 14.20 23.30
C THR A 316 22.92 15.44 22.40
N HIS A 317 21.89 15.58 21.57
CA HIS A 317 21.78 16.55 20.48
C HIS A 317 22.89 16.44 19.42
N THR A 318 23.61 15.32 19.39
CA THR A 318 24.65 15.06 18.38
C THR A 318 24.00 14.80 17.03
N LYS A 319 24.54 15.44 15.98
CA LYS A 319 24.05 15.30 14.61
C LYS A 319 24.97 14.43 13.76
N TYR A 320 24.36 13.52 13.01
CA TYR A 320 25.00 12.52 12.16
C TYR A 320 24.44 12.61 10.74
N LYS A 321 25.24 13.08 9.78
CA LYS A 321 24.83 13.11 8.37
C LYS A 321 25.06 11.74 7.74
N LEU A 322 23.99 11.11 7.28
CA LEU A 322 24.05 9.80 6.64
C LEU A 322 24.58 9.91 5.21
N PRO A 323 25.32 8.89 4.72
CA PRO A 323 25.86 8.86 3.36
C PRO A 323 24.79 8.48 2.31
N VAL A 324 23.61 9.08 2.39
CA VAL A 324 22.52 8.91 1.43
C VAL A 324 22.78 9.80 0.22
N LYS A 325 22.82 9.19 -0.97
CA LYS A 325 23.10 9.90 -2.25
C LYS A 325 21.93 9.79 -3.21
N GLN A 326 20.71 9.99 -2.71
CA GLN A 326 19.52 9.95 -3.54
C GLN A 326 19.34 11.31 -4.21
N LYS A 327 19.35 11.33 -5.55
CA LYS A 327 18.93 12.49 -6.32
C LYS A 327 17.43 12.39 -6.60
N LEU A 328 16.67 13.42 -6.23
CA LEU A 328 15.24 13.43 -6.47
C LEU A 328 14.95 13.60 -7.97
N ASN A 329 13.99 12.84 -8.48
CA ASN A 329 13.59 12.85 -9.90
C ASN A 329 12.82 14.12 -10.30
N LYS A 330 12.31 14.87 -9.31
CA LYS A 330 11.62 16.15 -9.47
C LYS A 330 12.20 17.19 -8.53
N LYS A 331 12.17 18.45 -8.96
CA LYS A 331 12.66 19.58 -8.16
C LYS A 331 11.70 19.84 -7.00
N CYS A 332 12.20 19.84 -5.78
CA CYS A 332 11.42 20.17 -4.59
C CYS A 332 11.84 21.54 -4.07
N GLU A 333 10.92 22.49 -3.95
CA GLU A 333 11.22 23.81 -3.39
C GLU A 333 10.83 23.83 -1.92
N ASN A 334 11.78 24.12 -1.02
CA ASN A 334 11.56 24.15 0.43
C ASN A 334 11.18 22.77 1.04
N PHE A 335 11.73 21.67 0.52
CA PHE A 335 11.60 20.35 1.15
C PHE A 335 12.42 20.31 2.44
N SER A 336 11.74 20.24 3.58
CA SER A 336 12.35 19.99 4.88
C SER A 336 11.37 19.22 5.75
N ILE A 337 11.72 17.99 6.08
CA ILE A 337 10.93 17.13 6.95
C ILE A 337 11.76 16.73 8.16
N LYS A 338 11.13 16.75 9.32
CA LYS A 338 11.64 16.25 10.58
C LYS A 338 10.73 15.15 11.10
N TRP A 339 11.28 13.96 11.26
CA TRP A 339 10.60 12.81 11.84
C TRP A 339 11.22 12.50 13.20
N ASP A 340 10.54 12.88 14.26
CA ASP A 340 10.89 12.54 15.64
C ASP A 340 10.41 11.13 15.96
N VAL A 341 11.35 10.21 16.14
CA VAL A 341 11.11 8.80 16.42
C VAL A 341 11.41 8.55 17.90
N ASN A 342 10.40 8.15 18.68
CA ASN A 342 10.60 7.77 20.07
C ASN A 342 11.18 6.35 20.17
N ASN A 343 10.58 5.42 19.41
CA ASN A 343 11.00 4.02 19.39
C ASN A 343 10.55 3.34 18.09
N ILE A 344 11.35 2.37 17.63
CA ILE A 344 11.01 1.43 16.57
C ILE A 344 11.21 0.03 17.14
N ASN A 345 10.14 -0.73 17.32
CA ASN A 345 10.19 -2.15 17.65
C ASN A 345 9.89 -2.98 16.41
N VAL A 346 10.59 -4.09 16.28
CA VAL A 346 10.45 -5.01 15.17
C VAL A 346 10.37 -6.42 15.72
N GLY A 347 9.34 -7.16 15.33
CA GLY A 347 9.20 -8.56 15.64
C GLY A 347 9.36 -9.42 14.39
N ALA A 348 9.93 -10.61 14.55
CA ALA A 348 9.74 -11.68 13.56
C ALA A 348 9.31 -13.00 14.19
N GLN A 349 8.47 -13.73 13.46
CA GLN A 349 8.10 -15.11 13.75
C GLN A 349 8.28 -15.97 12.50
N VAL A 350 8.88 -17.13 12.62
CA VAL A 350 9.07 -18.08 11.52
C VAL A 350 8.79 -19.48 12.02
N LYS A 351 8.07 -20.26 11.22
CA LYS A 351 7.92 -21.71 11.39
C LYS A 351 8.11 -22.40 10.05
N TYR A 352 9.24 -23.05 9.89
CA TYR A 352 9.60 -23.86 8.74
C TYR A 352 10.04 -25.25 9.17
N THR A 353 9.66 -26.26 8.39
CA THR A 353 10.20 -27.63 8.50
C THR A 353 10.41 -28.18 7.10
N LEU A 354 11.48 -28.95 6.88
CA LEU A 354 11.79 -29.52 5.56
C LEU A 354 10.63 -30.36 5.01
N LYS A 355 9.91 -31.08 5.88
CA LYS A 355 8.75 -31.89 5.50
C LYS A 355 7.57 -31.04 4.99
N ASN A 356 7.33 -29.88 5.59
CA ASN A 356 6.12 -29.09 5.33
C ASN A 356 6.38 -27.78 4.57
N GLY A 357 7.64 -27.42 4.32
CA GLY A 357 8.03 -26.11 3.84
C GLY A 357 7.79 -25.01 4.88
N LEU A 358 7.64 -23.78 4.41
CA LEU A 358 7.27 -22.64 5.24
C LEU A 358 5.80 -22.81 5.67
N LYS A 359 5.55 -22.97 6.97
CA LYS A 359 4.19 -23.05 7.52
C LYS A 359 3.69 -21.67 7.93
N TYR A 360 4.54 -20.87 8.56
CA TYR A 360 4.21 -19.55 9.07
C TYR A 360 5.42 -18.62 8.96
N ALA A 361 5.18 -17.37 8.58
CA ALA A 361 6.15 -16.30 8.68
C ALA A 361 5.42 -15.01 9.01
N SER A 362 5.88 -14.25 9.98
CA SER A 362 5.30 -12.95 10.32
C SER A 362 6.39 -11.95 10.58
N VAL A 363 6.14 -10.72 10.15
CA VAL A 363 6.92 -9.55 10.53
C VAL A 363 5.98 -8.50 11.11
N GLY A 364 6.38 -7.91 12.23
CA GLY A 364 5.66 -6.82 12.87
C GLY A 364 6.60 -5.63 13.04
N VAL A 365 6.11 -4.43 12.80
CA VAL A 365 6.82 -3.18 13.04
C VAL A 365 5.91 -2.28 13.85
N ASP A 366 6.45 -1.70 14.91
CA ASP A 366 5.76 -0.81 15.82
C ASP A 366 6.60 0.44 16.00
N ILE A 367 6.11 1.57 15.49
CA ILE A 367 6.81 2.84 15.47
C ILE A 367 6.01 3.84 16.27
N ASP A 368 6.61 4.35 17.33
CA ASP A 368 6.10 5.50 18.07
C ASP A 368 6.81 6.77 17.59
N SER A 369 6.08 7.67 16.91
CA SER A 369 6.71 8.83 16.27
C SER A 369 5.79 10.01 16.00
N GLU A 370 6.43 11.17 15.84
CA GLU A 370 5.85 12.45 15.47
C GLU A 370 6.59 13.01 14.25
N ILE A 371 5.85 13.56 13.30
CA ILE A 371 6.42 14.10 12.06
C ILE A 371 5.95 15.51 11.88
N SER A 372 6.89 16.38 11.54
CA SER A 372 6.63 17.76 11.21
C SER A 372 7.47 18.16 10.01
N GLY A 373 6.96 19.07 9.18
CA GLY A 373 7.73 19.48 8.01
C GLY A 373 7.01 20.42 7.09
N LYS A 374 7.79 21.00 6.20
CA LYS A 374 7.31 21.78 5.07
C LYS A 374 7.64 21.04 3.79
N ILE A 375 6.63 20.86 2.96
CA ILE A 375 6.79 20.18 1.68
C ILE A 375 6.16 21.08 0.62
N GLY A 376 7.01 21.74 -0.19
CA GLY A 376 6.60 22.47 -1.39
C GLY A 376 7.03 21.67 -2.62
N VAL A 377 6.09 20.95 -3.24
CA VAL A 377 6.45 19.97 -4.27
C VAL A 377 5.39 19.96 -5.36
N GLU A 378 5.83 20.15 -6.60
CA GLU A 378 5.02 19.81 -7.78
C GLU A 378 5.39 18.39 -8.24
N GLY A 379 4.55 17.41 -7.91
CA GLY A 379 4.57 16.07 -8.53
C GLY A 379 4.51 14.86 -7.60
N ASP A 380 4.23 13.71 -8.21
CA ASP A 380 4.16 12.38 -7.57
C ASP A 380 5.53 11.76 -7.25
N PHE A 381 5.72 11.28 -6.01
CA PHE A 381 6.87 10.52 -5.49
C PHE A 381 6.42 9.14 -4.97
N SER A 382 5.55 8.45 -5.71
CA SER A 382 5.01 7.12 -5.37
C SER A 382 6.07 6.05 -5.03
N ASP A 383 7.28 6.17 -5.58
CA ASP A 383 8.43 5.31 -5.26
C ASP A 383 8.99 5.54 -3.83
N GLY A 384 8.65 6.66 -3.20
CA GLY A 384 9.16 7.07 -1.89
C GLY A 384 10.53 7.75 -1.93
N ILE A 385 10.74 8.65 -1.00
CA ILE A 385 12.02 9.29 -0.67
C ILE A 385 12.67 8.45 0.42
N PHE A 386 13.78 7.78 0.08
CA PHE A 386 14.49 6.90 0.99
C PHE A 386 15.26 7.71 2.04
N LEU A 387 14.95 7.46 3.32
CA LEU A 387 15.61 8.17 4.40
C LEU A 387 16.79 7.37 4.94
N CYS A 388 16.52 6.16 5.40
CA CYS A 388 17.54 5.27 5.94
C CYS A 388 17.05 3.82 5.95
N GLN A 389 17.98 2.90 6.17
CA GLN A 389 17.65 1.51 6.45
C GLN A 389 18.56 0.97 7.54
N THR A 390 18.08 -0.03 8.25
CA THR A 390 18.89 -0.79 9.21
C THR A 390 18.32 -2.20 9.42
N PRO A 391 19.17 -3.23 9.50
CA PRO A 391 18.74 -4.56 9.92
C PRO A 391 18.51 -4.62 11.44
N ALA A 392 17.36 -5.13 11.86
CA ALA A 392 17.13 -5.60 13.22
C ALA A 392 17.47 -7.09 13.29
N PRO A 393 18.56 -7.51 13.96
CA PRO A 393 18.80 -8.92 14.24
C PRO A 393 17.77 -9.43 15.25
N ILE A 394 17.22 -10.62 14.99
CA ILE A 394 16.16 -11.27 15.76
C ILE A 394 16.64 -12.64 16.23
N GLY A 395 16.36 -13.00 17.48
CA GLY A 395 16.88 -14.21 18.11
C GLY A 395 18.40 -14.16 18.24
N ASN A 396 19.07 -15.29 18.06
CA ASN A 396 20.54 -15.36 18.13
C ASN A 396 21.22 -14.94 16.81
N HIS A 397 20.76 -13.81 16.24
CA HIS A 397 21.20 -13.26 14.95
C HIS A 397 21.06 -14.23 13.75
N LEU A 398 20.13 -15.18 13.87
CA LEU A 398 19.80 -16.15 12.83
C LEU A 398 18.87 -15.55 11.77
N VAL A 399 17.99 -14.68 12.23
CA VAL A 399 16.99 -13.97 11.44
C VAL A 399 17.28 -12.48 11.57
N ALA A 400 17.02 -11.74 10.51
CA ALA A 400 17.06 -10.28 10.53
C ALA A 400 15.83 -9.74 9.81
N VAL A 401 15.32 -8.62 10.31
CA VAL A 401 14.33 -7.83 9.59
C VAL A 401 15.00 -6.56 9.11
N ASN A 402 15.19 -6.45 7.80
CA ASN A 402 15.72 -5.21 7.22
C ASN A 402 14.59 -4.17 7.19
N VAL A 403 14.70 -3.13 8.00
CA VAL A 403 13.74 -2.04 8.04
C VAL A 403 14.27 -0.89 7.21
N ALA A 404 13.57 -0.54 6.15
CA ALA A 404 13.85 0.65 5.34
C ALA A 404 12.72 1.67 5.54
N LEU A 405 13.10 2.91 5.84
CA LEU A 405 12.19 4.01 6.13
C LEU A 405 12.15 4.98 4.95
N TYR A 406 10.94 5.32 4.50
CA TYR A 406 10.71 6.27 3.42
C TYR A 406 9.59 7.25 3.77
N ILE A 407 9.60 8.35 3.05
CA ILE A 407 8.47 9.28 2.98
C ILE A 407 7.93 9.28 1.56
N VAL A 408 6.62 9.10 1.41
CA VAL A 408 5.93 9.07 0.12
C VAL A 408 4.98 10.28 0.06
N PRO A 409 5.44 11.43 -0.46
CA PRO A 409 4.57 12.55 -0.74
C PRO A 409 3.81 12.33 -2.06
N THR A 410 2.50 12.54 -2.02
CA THR A 410 1.62 12.61 -3.18
C THR A 410 1.07 14.04 -3.21
N ILE A 411 1.67 14.94 -4.01
CA ILE A 411 1.42 16.39 -3.86
C ILE A 411 1.09 17.05 -5.21
N ASP A 412 0.08 17.91 -5.18
CA ASP A 412 -0.15 18.99 -6.12
C ASP A 412 -0.32 20.31 -5.32
N GLY A 413 0.79 20.97 -4.94
CA GLY A 413 0.81 22.19 -4.13
C GLY A 413 1.90 22.28 -3.04
N SER A 414 1.63 23.01 -1.96
CA SER A 414 2.57 23.20 -0.84
C SER A 414 1.87 23.09 0.52
N ILE A 415 2.59 22.54 1.52
CA ILE A 415 2.07 22.33 2.87
C ILE A 415 3.10 22.61 3.97
N THR A 416 2.60 23.06 5.14
CA THR A 416 3.21 22.76 6.45
C THR A 416 2.37 21.73 7.21
N LEU A 417 3.00 20.64 7.65
CA LEU A 417 2.34 19.51 8.29
C LEU A 417 2.92 19.25 9.68
N LYS A 418 2.05 18.88 10.63
CA LYS A 418 2.42 18.16 11.85
C LYS A 418 1.46 16.98 12.07
N VAL A 419 2.00 15.76 12.17
CA VAL A 419 1.25 14.54 12.44
C VAL A 419 1.92 13.69 13.51
N GLU A 420 1.18 13.32 14.54
CA GLU A 420 1.55 12.25 15.47
C GLU A 420 0.99 10.93 14.94
N VAL A 421 1.86 9.95 14.64
CA VAL A 421 1.42 8.63 14.17
C VAL A 421 2.17 7.50 14.87
N PRO A 422 1.74 7.13 16.09
CA PRO A 422 2.19 5.91 16.72
C PRO A 422 1.36 4.73 16.22
N PHE A 423 2.01 3.78 15.54
CA PHE A 423 1.33 2.66 14.90
C PHE A 423 2.08 1.35 15.05
N HIS A 424 1.31 0.28 15.03
CA HIS A 424 1.82 -1.06 14.83
C HIS A 424 1.20 -1.62 13.55
N ALA A 425 2.03 -2.27 12.74
CA ALA A 425 1.63 -2.90 11.51
C ALA A 425 2.38 -4.22 11.36
N GLY A 426 1.78 -5.19 10.71
CA GLY A 426 2.42 -6.48 10.48
C GLY A 426 1.83 -7.22 9.30
N VAL A 427 2.65 -8.10 8.74
CA VAL A 427 2.25 -9.03 7.69
C VAL A 427 2.56 -10.42 8.20
N SER A 428 1.60 -11.31 8.05
CA SER A 428 1.79 -12.74 8.29
C SER A 428 1.41 -13.55 7.05
N TYR A 429 2.17 -14.61 6.82
CA TYR A 429 1.86 -15.67 5.90
C TYR A 429 1.54 -16.93 6.69
N GLU A 430 0.46 -17.60 6.30
CA GLU A 430 0.11 -18.91 6.84
C GLU A 430 -0.23 -19.88 5.70
N LYS A 431 0.40 -21.06 5.74
CA LYS A 431 0.24 -22.07 4.70
C LYS A 431 -1.22 -22.50 4.58
N GLY A 432 -1.78 -22.35 3.38
CA GLY A 432 -3.18 -22.68 3.09
C GLY A 432 -4.17 -21.53 3.33
N LYS A 433 -3.78 -20.47 4.04
CA LYS A 433 -4.60 -19.27 4.29
C LYS A 433 -4.09 -18.02 3.55
N GLY A 434 -2.84 -18.04 3.09
CA GLY A 434 -2.27 -16.94 2.30
C GLY A 434 -1.63 -15.88 3.19
N VAL A 435 -1.75 -14.60 2.79
CA VAL A 435 -1.13 -13.47 3.49
C VAL A 435 -2.22 -12.62 4.16
N ASN A 436 -1.97 -12.24 5.41
CA ASN A 436 -2.83 -11.36 6.20
C ASN A 436 -2.05 -10.17 6.75
N GLY A 437 -2.75 -9.05 6.86
CA GLY A 437 -2.23 -7.82 7.42
C GLY A 437 -2.89 -7.53 8.76
N THR A 438 -2.12 -7.05 9.72
CA THR A 438 -2.68 -6.57 10.99
C THR A 438 -2.15 -5.18 11.24
N MET A 439 -3.03 -4.24 11.61
CA MET A 439 -2.65 -2.84 11.79
C MET A 439 -3.51 -2.18 12.88
N GLY A 440 -2.90 -1.27 13.63
CA GLY A 440 -3.59 -0.48 14.63
C GLY A 440 -2.80 0.77 15.05
N LEU A 441 -3.52 1.67 15.71
CA LEU A 441 -2.96 2.90 16.27
C LEU A 441 -2.81 2.72 17.78
N ARG A 442 -1.69 3.16 18.35
CA ARG A 442 -1.52 3.20 19.81
C ARG A 442 -2.32 4.35 20.45
N SER A 443 -2.63 5.40 19.70
CA SER A 443 -3.37 6.55 20.20
C SER A 443 -4.11 7.28 19.07
N SER A 444 -5.02 8.19 19.44
CA SER A 444 -5.72 9.03 18.47
C SER A 444 -4.75 9.95 17.72
N MET A 445 -4.69 9.83 16.40
CA MET A 445 -3.91 10.67 15.51
C MET A 445 -4.24 12.16 15.71
N GLN A 446 -3.22 12.97 16.02
CA GLN A 446 -3.34 14.44 16.04
C GLN A 446 -2.74 15.02 14.76
N THR A 447 -3.54 15.80 14.02
CA THR A 447 -3.12 16.44 12.77
C THR A 447 -3.36 17.94 12.82
N SER A 448 -2.34 18.72 12.48
CA SER A 448 -2.49 20.10 12.02
C SER A 448 -1.91 20.24 10.61
N ILE A 449 -2.77 20.62 9.66
CA ILE A 449 -2.49 20.63 8.22
C ILE A 449 -2.77 22.04 7.70
N GLU A 450 -1.75 22.71 7.17
CA GLU A 450 -1.90 23.93 6.35
C GLU A 450 -1.62 23.56 4.89
N ALA A 451 -2.63 23.12 4.13
CA ALA A 451 -2.48 22.65 2.74
C ALA A 451 -3.01 23.67 1.72
N GLU A 452 -2.34 23.78 0.58
CA GLU A 452 -2.92 24.29 -0.67
C GLU A 452 -2.96 23.12 -1.69
N GLY A 453 -4.16 22.69 -2.12
CA GLY A 453 -4.34 21.61 -3.11
C GLY A 453 -4.64 20.22 -2.51
N LYS A 454 -4.50 19.19 -3.36
CA LYS A 454 -4.67 17.78 -2.95
C LYS A 454 -3.34 17.18 -2.55
N MET A 455 -3.35 16.44 -1.45
CA MET A 455 -2.15 15.83 -0.90
C MET A 455 -2.42 14.50 -0.22
N GLY A 456 -1.44 13.60 -0.25
CA GLY A 456 -1.22 12.57 0.76
C GLY A 456 0.24 12.50 1.18
N LEU A 457 0.51 12.32 2.46
CA LEU A 457 1.84 12.02 2.97
C LEU A 457 1.78 10.67 3.65
N TYR A 458 2.60 9.73 3.19
CA TYR A 458 2.71 8.40 3.77
C TYR A 458 4.12 8.11 4.28
N PHE A 459 4.20 7.39 5.39
CA PHE A 459 5.40 6.81 5.96
C PHE A 459 5.42 5.36 5.54
N ARG A 460 6.45 4.99 4.80
CA ARG A 460 6.64 3.62 4.35
C ARG A 460 7.72 3.01 5.20
N THR A 461 7.39 1.89 5.82
CA THR A 461 8.39 0.93 6.31
C THR A 461 8.32 -0.30 5.42
N ALA A 462 9.46 -0.75 4.90
CA ALA A 462 9.53 -1.92 4.04
C ALA A 462 10.31 -3.06 4.73
N PRO A 463 9.73 -3.72 5.76
CA PRO A 463 10.43 -4.77 6.47
C PRO A 463 10.60 -6.02 5.60
N MET A 464 11.83 -6.51 5.52
CA MET A 464 12.14 -7.76 4.83
C MET A 464 12.74 -8.77 5.79
N LEU A 465 12.03 -9.86 5.99
CA LEU A 465 12.41 -10.98 6.83
C LEU A 465 13.40 -11.88 6.11
N VAL A 466 14.64 -11.91 6.58
CA VAL A 466 15.74 -12.68 5.99
C VAL A 466 16.32 -13.62 7.04
N THR A 467 16.61 -14.86 6.65
CA THR A 467 17.38 -15.79 7.49
C THR A 467 18.77 -16.04 6.92
N MET A 468 19.74 -16.22 7.81
CA MET A 468 21.14 -16.54 7.51
C MET A 468 21.85 -15.57 6.56
N LYS A 469 21.40 -14.30 6.53
CA LYS A 469 21.89 -13.22 5.63
C LYS A 469 21.90 -13.56 4.14
N SER A 470 21.08 -14.54 3.71
CA SER A 470 21.06 -15.02 2.33
C SER A 470 19.68 -15.42 1.81
N ILE A 471 18.73 -15.76 2.69
CA ILE A 471 17.44 -16.34 2.31
C ILE A 471 16.30 -15.39 2.72
N PRO A 472 15.75 -14.58 1.80
CA PRO A 472 14.57 -13.75 2.08
C PRO A 472 13.31 -14.63 2.15
N LEU A 473 12.57 -14.52 3.25
CA LEU A 473 11.36 -15.31 3.50
C LEU A 473 10.10 -14.55 3.12
N LEU A 474 9.98 -13.34 3.65
CA LEU A 474 8.79 -12.49 3.54
C LEU A 474 9.26 -11.05 3.29
N ASP A 475 8.70 -10.43 2.27
CA ASP A 475 8.80 -9.00 2.00
C ASP A 475 7.45 -8.34 2.30
N ALA A 476 7.51 -7.16 2.90
CA ALA A 476 6.35 -6.35 3.17
C ALA A 476 6.67 -4.86 2.91
N GLU A 477 5.65 -4.13 2.47
CA GLU A 477 5.63 -2.68 2.34
C GLU A 477 4.43 -2.19 3.16
N LEU A 478 4.68 -1.37 4.17
CA LEU A 478 3.67 -0.89 5.09
C LEU A 478 3.69 0.63 5.05
N ASP A 479 2.70 1.19 4.37
CA ASP A 479 2.48 2.62 4.29
C ASP A 479 1.46 3.03 5.32
N MET A 480 1.69 4.17 5.94
CA MET A 480 0.73 4.80 6.81
C MET A 480 0.85 6.30 6.71
N GLY A 481 -0.28 6.99 6.62
CA GLY A 481 -0.25 8.44 6.62
C GLY A 481 -1.62 9.06 6.56
N ALA A 482 -1.71 10.22 5.93
CA ALA A 482 -2.97 10.90 5.73
C ALA A 482 -3.00 11.66 4.42
N GLU A 483 -4.20 11.79 3.90
CA GLU A 483 -4.55 12.63 2.78
C GLU A 483 -5.27 13.90 3.25
N ALA A 484 -5.05 14.99 2.54
CA ALA A 484 -5.73 16.26 2.73
C ALA A 484 -6.14 16.84 1.38
N ASP A 485 -7.35 17.38 1.30
CA ASP A 485 -7.86 18.09 0.13
C ASP A 485 -8.24 19.51 0.55
N ALA A 486 -7.53 20.51 0.06
CA ALA A 486 -7.74 21.91 0.38
C ALA A 486 -8.27 22.71 -0.80
N LYS A 487 -9.43 23.34 -0.64
CA LYS A 487 -10.04 24.25 -1.62
C LYS A 487 -9.84 25.70 -1.20
N ARG A 488 -9.08 26.47 -2.00
CA ARG A 488 -8.84 27.90 -1.78
C ARG A 488 -9.88 28.76 -2.49
N THR A 489 -10.45 29.72 -1.78
CA THR A 489 -11.31 30.78 -2.31
C THR A 489 -10.69 32.14 -1.99
N GLY A 490 -10.18 32.83 -3.01
CA GLY A 490 -9.65 34.18 -2.89
C GLY A 490 -10.73 35.24 -3.04
N ARG A 491 -10.69 36.30 -2.22
CA ARG A 491 -11.58 37.46 -2.32
C ARG A 491 -10.83 38.67 -2.88
N PRO A 492 -11.51 39.61 -3.56
CA PRO A 492 -10.88 40.78 -4.21
C PRO A 492 -10.09 41.71 -3.25
N ASN A 493 -10.37 41.64 -1.95
CA ASN A 493 -9.74 42.46 -0.90
C ASN A 493 -8.48 41.81 -0.28
N GLY A 494 -7.97 40.73 -0.87
CA GLY A 494 -6.80 40.01 -0.38
C GLY A 494 -7.09 38.97 0.71
N GLN A 495 -8.36 38.82 1.13
CA GLN A 495 -8.77 37.75 2.06
C GLN A 495 -8.76 36.40 1.34
N ILE A 496 -8.38 35.35 2.08
CA ILE A 496 -8.36 33.97 1.59
C ILE A 496 -9.16 33.10 2.57
N CYS A 497 -10.04 32.27 2.04
CA CYS A 497 -10.65 31.12 2.72
C CYS A 497 -10.05 29.84 2.17
N SER A 498 -9.71 28.89 3.04
CA SER A 498 -9.36 27.53 2.65
C SER A 498 -10.20 26.53 3.43
N ASP A 499 -10.94 25.68 2.70
CA ASP A 499 -11.63 24.51 3.26
C ASP A 499 -10.72 23.30 3.11
N VAL A 500 -10.28 22.71 4.22
CA VAL A 500 -9.35 21.57 4.23
C VAL A 500 -10.05 20.34 4.75
N ASN A 501 -10.18 19.31 3.91
CA ASN A 501 -10.71 17.99 4.27
C ASN A 501 -9.58 17.00 4.48
N ILE A 502 -9.39 16.53 5.70
CA ILE A 502 -8.36 15.54 6.05
C ILE A 502 -8.99 14.16 6.08
N LYS A 503 -8.45 13.23 5.29
CA LYS A 503 -8.70 11.79 5.31
C LYS A 503 -7.51 11.08 5.92
N GLY A 504 -7.64 10.57 7.13
CA GLY A 504 -6.56 9.82 7.75
C GLY A 504 -6.93 9.28 9.13
N PRO A 505 -6.22 8.25 9.62
CA PRO A 505 -5.08 7.62 8.94
C PRO A 505 -5.49 6.72 7.76
N ILE A 506 -4.65 6.68 6.72
CA ILE A 506 -4.74 5.74 5.60
C ILE A 506 -3.55 4.81 5.71
N PHE A 507 -3.81 3.52 5.60
CA PHE A 507 -2.78 2.49 5.63
C PHE A 507 -2.75 1.76 4.30
N LYS A 508 -1.57 1.42 3.80
CA LYS A 508 -1.42 0.52 2.64
C LYS A 508 -0.47 -0.58 3.03
N LEU A 509 -0.80 -1.79 2.61
CA LEU A 509 0.00 -2.96 2.83
C LEU A 509 0.26 -3.60 1.48
N GLY A 510 1.53 -3.89 1.22
CA GLY A 510 2.00 -4.73 0.15
C GLY A 510 2.81 -5.90 0.70
N ALA A 511 2.72 -7.06 0.06
CA ALA A 511 3.54 -8.22 0.37
C ALA A 511 3.71 -9.10 -0.87
N GLY A 512 4.87 -9.72 -1.04
CA GLY A 512 5.16 -10.59 -2.19
C GLY A 512 5.41 -9.82 -3.49
N ASN A 513 6.01 -8.63 -3.42
CA ASN A 513 6.32 -7.80 -4.57
C ASN A 513 7.56 -8.34 -5.32
N GLU A 514 7.39 -8.74 -6.57
CA GLU A 514 8.46 -9.30 -7.40
C GLU A 514 9.66 -8.37 -7.62
N SER A 515 9.43 -7.06 -7.49
CA SER A 515 10.43 -6.01 -7.67
C SER A 515 11.33 -5.88 -6.44
N VAL A 516 10.85 -6.26 -5.26
CA VAL A 516 11.59 -6.21 -4.01
C VAL A 516 12.53 -7.42 -3.93
N LYS A 517 13.83 -7.15 -3.81
CA LYS A 517 14.86 -8.18 -3.81
C LYS A 517 15.89 -7.95 -2.71
N TYR A 518 16.26 -9.03 -2.03
CA TYR A 518 17.43 -9.07 -1.17
C TYR A 518 18.60 -9.70 -1.91
N LYS A 519 19.72 -8.98 -2.10
CA LYS A 519 20.89 -9.50 -2.84
C LYS A 519 20.50 -10.13 -4.20
N ASN A 520 19.59 -9.47 -4.92
CA ASN A 520 18.98 -9.94 -6.20
C ASN A 520 18.07 -11.17 -6.12
N LYS A 521 17.76 -11.69 -4.93
CA LYS A 521 16.78 -12.77 -4.70
C LYS A 521 15.41 -12.22 -4.30
N LYS A 522 14.37 -12.81 -4.90
CA LYS A 522 12.97 -12.63 -4.50
C LYS A 522 12.73 -13.34 -3.16
N SER A 523 11.75 -12.86 -2.38
CA SER A 523 11.30 -13.55 -1.17
C SER A 523 10.71 -14.92 -1.48
N LEU A 524 10.70 -15.81 -0.48
CA LEU A 524 10.06 -17.12 -0.58
C LEU A 524 8.55 -17.00 -0.84
N LEU A 525 7.88 -15.96 -0.31
CA LEU A 525 6.48 -15.68 -0.67
C LEU A 525 6.30 -15.42 -2.17
N CYS A 526 7.17 -14.59 -2.73
CA CYS A 526 7.13 -14.26 -4.16
C CYS A 526 7.41 -15.49 -5.03
N THR A 527 8.37 -16.36 -4.65
CA THR A 527 8.62 -17.61 -5.39
C THR A 527 7.48 -18.62 -5.31
N MET A 528 6.61 -18.50 -4.30
CA MET A 528 5.35 -19.25 -4.20
C MET A 528 4.20 -18.63 -5.01
N ASN A 529 4.43 -17.54 -5.75
CA ASN A 529 3.40 -16.73 -6.44
C ASN A 529 2.32 -16.19 -5.49
N ILE A 530 2.72 -15.83 -4.27
CA ILE A 530 1.82 -15.26 -3.28
C ILE A 530 2.13 -13.77 -3.18
N SER A 531 1.12 -12.94 -3.41
CA SER A 531 1.19 -11.50 -3.20
C SER A 531 -0.14 -10.98 -2.67
N LYS A 532 -0.07 -9.87 -1.93
CA LYS A 532 -1.25 -9.16 -1.42
C LYS A 532 -0.98 -7.68 -1.39
N ASN A 533 -1.91 -6.90 -1.92
CA ASN A 533 -1.94 -5.46 -1.78
C ASN A 533 -3.32 -5.07 -1.23
N CYS A 534 -3.35 -4.25 -0.21
CA CYS A 534 -4.58 -3.72 0.37
C CYS A 534 -4.37 -2.30 0.87
N GLU A 535 -5.44 -1.52 0.83
CA GLU A 535 -5.50 -0.17 1.36
C GLU A 535 -6.64 -0.12 2.38
N PHE A 536 -6.37 0.48 3.52
CA PHE A 536 -7.32 0.64 4.61
C PHE A 536 -7.49 2.13 4.88
N ALA A 537 -8.69 2.64 4.65
CA ALA A 537 -9.08 3.92 5.22
C ALA A 537 -9.53 3.69 6.66
N SER A 538 -8.91 4.37 7.63
CA SER A 538 -9.30 4.29 9.04
C SER A 538 -10.76 4.70 9.27
N PHE A 539 -11.36 4.12 10.31
CA PHE A 539 -12.66 4.51 10.89
C PHE A 539 -12.65 5.90 11.56
N ALA A 540 -11.50 6.58 11.61
CA ALA A 540 -11.39 7.93 12.14
C ALA A 540 -12.21 8.92 11.30
N LYS A 541 -13.07 9.70 11.96
CA LYS A 541 -13.93 10.68 11.30
C LYS A 541 -13.06 11.71 10.56
N SER A 542 -13.28 11.83 9.25
CA SER A 542 -12.70 12.89 8.43
C SER A 542 -12.92 14.25 9.10
N LYS A 543 -11.86 15.05 9.22
CA LYS A 543 -11.95 16.39 9.81
C LYS A 543 -11.97 17.42 8.69
N SER A 544 -13.02 18.24 8.67
CA SER A 544 -13.05 19.46 7.86
C SER A 544 -12.57 20.62 8.73
N LEU A 545 -11.62 21.41 8.23
CA LEU A 545 -11.09 22.61 8.87
C LEU A 545 -11.32 23.81 7.96
N HIS A 546 -11.79 24.94 8.50
CA HIS A 546 -11.82 26.21 7.78
C HIS A 546 -10.70 27.11 8.29
N TYR A 547 -9.92 27.65 7.35
CA TYR A 547 -8.79 28.51 7.64
C TYR A 547 -8.92 29.84 6.89
N GLU A 548 -8.60 30.93 7.59
CA GLU A 548 -8.77 32.29 7.10
C GLU A 548 -7.47 33.12 7.20
N ILE A 549 -7.16 33.86 6.14
CA ILE A 549 -6.14 34.92 6.15
C ILE A 549 -6.84 36.27 6.01
N LEU A 550 -6.85 37.04 7.10
CA LEU A 550 -7.41 38.38 7.14
C LEU A 550 -6.61 39.35 6.25
N ALA A 551 -7.21 40.49 5.91
CA ALA A 551 -6.58 41.49 5.03
C ALA A 551 -5.25 42.07 5.57
N ASP A 552 -4.98 41.92 6.87
CA ASP A 552 -3.71 42.31 7.51
C ASP A 552 -2.68 41.17 7.58
N GLY A 553 -3.01 40.00 7.02
CA GLY A 553 -2.17 38.80 7.02
C GLY A 553 -2.33 37.91 8.26
N THR A 554 -3.20 38.27 9.21
CA THR A 554 -3.48 37.46 10.40
C THR A 554 -4.16 36.14 10.00
N LYS A 555 -3.68 35.03 10.58
CA LYS A 555 -4.14 33.67 10.31
C LYS A 555 -5.05 33.16 11.44
N GLN A 556 -6.21 32.57 11.12
CA GLN A 556 -7.08 31.94 12.11
C GLN A 556 -7.78 30.67 11.61
N PHE A 557 -8.07 29.73 12.52
CA PHE A 557 -8.93 28.57 12.30
C PHE A 557 -10.31 28.84 12.90
N VAL A 558 -11.36 28.57 12.13
CA VAL A 558 -12.75 28.81 12.53
C VAL A 558 -13.63 27.63 12.10
N ASP A 559 -14.76 27.44 12.76
CA ASP A 559 -15.71 26.37 12.39
C ASP A 559 -16.52 26.73 11.13
N GLU A 560 -16.75 28.03 10.89
CA GLU A 560 -17.46 28.58 9.74
C GLU A 560 -16.81 29.90 9.28
N CYS A 561 -16.92 30.23 7.99
CA CYS A 561 -16.37 31.44 7.38
C CYS A 561 -16.87 32.72 8.08
N THR A 562 -15.96 33.56 8.58
CA THR A 562 -16.25 34.79 9.32
C THR A 562 -16.34 36.04 8.44
N TYR A 563 -16.05 35.93 7.14
CA TYR A 563 -16.19 37.04 6.21
C TYR A 563 -17.66 37.27 5.81
N ASN A 564 -18.24 38.39 6.22
CA ASN A 564 -19.57 38.82 5.77
C ASN A 564 -19.66 38.85 4.23
N GLU A 565 -20.75 38.31 3.66
CA GLU A 565 -21.09 38.48 2.25
C GLU A 565 -21.25 39.98 1.93
N GLN A 566 -20.39 40.54 1.09
CA GLN A 566 -20.62 41.86 0.53
C GLN A 566 -21.72 41.71 -0.54
N SER A 567 -22.89 42.31 -0.27
CA SER A 567 -24.00 42.41 -1.21
C SER A 567 -23.58 43.05 -2.53
N GLU A 568 -24.06 42.50 -3.66
CA GLU A 568 -23.82 42.87 -5.07
C GLU A 568 -24.13 44.33 -5.49
N ASN A 569 -24.30 45.28 -4.58
CA ASN A 569 -24.83 46.61 -4.91
C ASN A 569 -23.82 47.77 -5.04
N ASP A 570 -22.51 47.52 -5.02
CA ASP A 570 -21.51 48.58 -5.26
C ASP A 570 -20.73 48.36 -6.56
N LYS A 571 -21.39 48.59 -7.71
CA LYS A 571 -20.72 48.97 -8.96
C LYS A 571 -20.82 50.49 -9.17
N PRO A 572 -19.71 51.20 -9.49
CA PRO A 572 -19.80 52.58 -9.94
C PRO A 572 -20.44 52.67 -11.34
N LYS A 573 -21.28 53.68 -11.52
CA LYS A 573 -22.12 53.96 -12.72
C LYS A 573 -21.31 54.21 -14.01
N GLU A 574 -21.88 53.74 -15.11
CA GLU A 574 -21.53 54.04 -16.51
C GLU A 574 -21.49 55.54 -16.85
N SER A 575 -20.70 55.87 -17.87
CA SER A 575 -20.93 57.03 -18.73
C SER A 575 -20.97 56.59 -20.21
N GLU A 576 -22.08 56.95 -20.85
CA GLU A 576 -22.57 56.66 -22.21
C GLU A 576 -21.69 57.24 -23.34
N ALA A 577 -21.76 56.64 -24.55
CA ALA A 577 -22.41 57.26 -25.73
C ALA A 577 -22.24 56.44 -27.03
N SER A 578 -23.40 56.17 -27.68
CA SER A 578 -23.76 55.99 -29.12
C SER A 578 -22.67 55.73 -30.19
N THR A 579 -22.91 54.97 -31.27
CA THR A 579 -23.95 55.24 -32.30
C THR A 579 -24.12 54.06 -33.31
N GLU A 580 -25.39 53.83 -33.68
CA GLU A 580 -26.07 53.24 -34.87
C GLU A 580 -25.40 52.33 -35.95
N ALA A 581 -26.23 51.39 -36.42
CA ALA A 581 -26.17 50.40 -37.54
C ALA A 581 -26.09 51.04 -38.96
N PRO A 582 -26.12 50.35 -40.15
CA PRO A 582 -26.54 48.95 -40.46
C PRO A 582 -25.85 48.19 -41.66
N THR A 583 -26.34 46.96 -41.85
CA THR A 583 -26.39 46.00 -42.99
C THR A 583 -25.96 46.41 -44.43
N GLN A 584 -25.14 45.60 -45.12
CA GLN A 584 -25.49 44.82 -46.34
C GLN A 584 -24.28 44.19 -47.09
N GLU A 585 -24.48 42.93 -47.48
CA GLU A 585 -23.95 42.09 -48.58
C GLU A 585 -22.76 42.58 -49.44
N GLN A 586 -21.75 41.72 -49.60
CA GLN A 586 -21.30 41.31 -50.94
C GLN A 586 -20.56 39.96 -50.96
N THR A 587 -20.96 39.17 -51.95
CA THR A 587 -20.63 37.77 -52.22
C THR A 587 -19.34 37.62 -53.04
N THR A 588 -18.68 36.47 -52.84
CA THR A 588 -17.82 35.70 -53.78
C THR A 588 -16.48 36.28 -54.24
N GLN A 589 -15.41 35.67 -53.72
CA GLN A 589 -14.34 35.12 -54.56
C GLN A 589 -14.02 33.70 -54.10
N GLU A 590 -14.40 32.72 -54.90
CA GLU A 590 -13.71 31.43 -54.91
C GLU A 590 -12.30 31.66 -55.44
N THR A 591 -11.29 31.32 -54.64
CA THR A 591 -9.97 30.94 -55.16
C THR A 591 -9.47 29.75 -54.34
N ASN A 592 -9.57 28.58 -54.96
CA ASN A 592 -8.76 27.36 -54.80
C ASN A 592 -7.93 27.14 -53.53
N ALA A 593 -8.26 26.02 -52.86
CA ALA A 593 -7.37 24.94 -52.42
C ALA A 593 -6.16 25.25 -51.52
N ASN A 594 -6.16 24.53 -50.39
CA ASN A 594 -5.05 24.26 -49.46
C ASN A 594 -4.58 25.44 -48.58
N GLN A 595 -5.36 25.73 -47.54
CA GLN A 595 -4.76 26.13 -46.25
C GLN A 595 -4.75 24.90 -45.33
N THR A 596 -3.73 24.06 -45.49
CA THR A 596 -3.22 23.26 -44.38
C THR A 596 -2.72 24.23 -43.33
N GLY A 597 -3.58 24.58 -42.37
CA GLY A 597 -3.13 25.05 -41.06
C GLY A 597 -2.19 24.01 -40.46
N SER A 598 -1.27 24.45 -39.61
CA SER A 598 -0.42 23.53 -38.87
C SER A 598 -1.35 22.60 -38.07
N LEU A 599 -1.21 21.29 -38.27
CA LEU A 599 -1.90 20.29 -37.46
C LEU A 599 -0.88 19.80 -36.43
N HIS A 600 -1.26 19.85 -35.17
CA HIS A 600 -0.53 19.16 -34.12
C HIS A 600 -0.88 17.68 -34.17
N THR A 601 0.10 16.80 -34.02
CA THR A 601 -0.14 15.36 -33.87
C THR A 601 0.12 15.00 -32.41
N TYR A 602 -0.92 14.52 -31.73
CA TYR A 602 -0.77 13.90 -30.42
C TYR A 602 -0.29 12.46 -30.59
N LYS A 603 0.65 12.02 -29.76
CA LYS A 603 1.09 10.63 -29.65
C LYS A 603 0.71 10.12 -28.27
N THR A 604 -0.11 9.08 -28.20
CA THR A 604 -0.49 8.46 -26.92
C THR A 604 0.72 7.82 -26.26
N ARG A 605 0.76 7.88 -24.94
CA ARG A 605 1.94 7.58 -24.13
C ARG A 605 1.84 6.28 -23.35
N MET A 606 0.71 5.57 -23.39
CA MET A 606 0.54 4.29 -22.69
C MET A 606 1.67 3.29 -22.99
N ALA A 607 2.10 3.20 -24.25
CA ALA A 607 3.17 2.30 -24.68
C ALA A 607 4.56 2.67 -24.12
N GLU A 608 4.75 3.88 -23.57
CA GLU A 608 5.99 4.28 -22.89
C GLU A 608 6.16 3.58 -21.54
N TYR A 609 5.04 3.19 -20.92
CA TYR A 609 4.99 2.55 -19.60
C TYR A 609 4.60 1.07 -19.68
N PHE A 610 3.81 0.69 -20.69
CA PHE A 610 3.29 -0.65 -20.93
C PHE A 610 3.60 -1.05 -22.38
N PRO A 611 4.78 -1.63 -22.67
CA PRO A 611 5.25 -1.88 -24.04
C PRO A 611 4.33 -2.75 -24.90
N GLU A 612 3.46 -3.53 -24.27
CA GLU A 612 2.44 -4.36 -24.92
C GLU A 612 1.23 -3.57 -25.43
N GLN A 613 1.09 -2.28 -25.09
CA GLN A 613 -0.02 -1.42 -25.51
C GLN A 613 0.23 -0.79 -26.89
N THR A 614 -0.83 -0.64 -27.69
CA THR A 614 -0.75 0.02 -28.99
C THR A 614 -0.59 1.54 -28.83
N THR A 615 0.38 2.12 -29.53
CA THR A 615 0.52 3.59 -29.64
C THR A 615 -0.43 4.12 -30.70
N PHE A 616 -1.24 5.10 -30.34
CA PHE A 616 -2.15 5.81 -31.23
C PHE A 616 -1.68 7.25 -31.48
N TYR A 617 -2.19 7.79 -32.58
CA TYR A 617 -1.95 9.16 -33.02
C TYR A 617 -3.27 9.78 -33.45
N PHE A 618 -3.45 11.06 -33.16
CA PHE A 618 -4.54 11.86 -33.73
C PHE A 618 -4.06 13.29 -33.93
N ASP A 619 -4.57 13.92 -34.99
CA ASP A 619 -4.23 15.28 -35.37
C ASP A 619 -5.31 16.24 -34.87
N TYR A 620 -4.90 17.40 -34.37
CA TYR A 620 -5.79 18.47 -33.92
C TYR A 620 -5.28 19.83 -34.40
N PRO A 621 -6.19 20.78 -34.73
CA PRO A 621 -5.81 22.09 -35.25
C PRO A 621 -5.33 23.03 -34.14
N ASP A 622 -4.62 24.11 -34.53
CA ASP A 622 -3.98 25.07 -33.62
C ASP A 622 -4.94 25.71 -32.58
N ASN A 623 -6.25 25.77 -32.87
CA ASN A 623 -7.26 26.32 -31.95
C ASN A 623 -7.74 25.31 -30.87
N TRP A 624 -7.16 24.12 -30.83
CA TRP A 624 -7.39 23.11 -29.80
C TRP A 624 -6.13 22.94 -28.94
N THR A 625 -6.31 22.95 -27.62
CA THR A 625 -5.22 22.80 -26.65
C THR A 625 -5.40 21.55 -25.80
N VAL A 626 -4.33 20.81 -25.56
CA VAL A 626 -4.32 19.72 -24.56
C VAL A 626 -4.31 20.34 -23.16
N ILE A 627 -5.44 20.26 -22.46
CA ILE A 627 -5.64 20.88 -21.13
C ILE A 627 -5.40 19.91 -19.98
N LYS A 628 -5.35 18.60 -20.27
CA LYS A 628 -5.08 17.53 -19.30
C LYS A 628 -4.39 16.38 -20.00
N GLU A 629 -3.28 15.94 -19.43
CA GLU A 629 -2.58 14.73 -19.83
C GLU A 629 -2.11 14.00 -18.57
N LYS A 630 -2.50 12.73 -18.42
CA LYS A 630 -2.14 11.93 -17.26
C LYS A 630 -2.00 10.46 -17.66
N VAL A 631 -0.91 9.83 -17.23
CA VAL A 631 -0.79 8.37 -17.19
C VAL A 631 -0.93 7.95 -15.72
N ILE A 632 -1.80 6.96 -15.44
CA ILE A 632 -2.19 6.52 -14.09
C ILE A 632 -1.39 5.27 -13.72
N SER A 633 -0.80 5.27 -12.52
CA SER A 633 -0.21 4.07 -11.91
C SER A 633 -1.29 3.01 -11.69
N GLY A 634 -1.20 1.89 -12.43
CA GLY A 634 -2.28 0.90 -12.57
C GLY A 634 -2.72 0.66 -14.02
N GLY A 635 -2.14 1.40 -14.98
CA GLY A 635 -2.31 1.13 -16.41
C GLY A 635 -3.50 1.84 -17.02
N GLY A 636 -3.46 3.18 -16.99
CA GLY A 636 -4.43 4.06 -17.63
C GLY A 636 -3.79 5.29 -18.26
N GLU A 637 -4.35 5.85 -19.33
CA GLU A 637 -3.94 7.13 -19.94
C GLU A 637 -5.20 7.98 -20.16
N ILE A 638 -5.14 9.26 -19.80
CA ILE A 638 -6.23 10.24 -19.96
C ILE A 638 -5.67 11.48 -20.64
N VAL A 639 -6.30 11.87 -21.74
CA VAL A 639 -5.99 13.09 -22.50
C VAL A 639 -7.27 13.88 -22.69
N ARG A 640 -7.25 15.20 -22.44
CA ARG A 640 -8.38 16.09 -22.75
C ARG A 640 -7.89 17.26 -23.59
N LEU A 641 -8.63 17.52 -24.67
CA LEU A 641 -8.46 18.65 -25.55
C LEU A 641 -9.67 19.57 -25.42
N GLN A 642 -9.42 20.87 -25.47
CA GLN A 642 -10.47 21.89 -25.46
C GLN A 642 -10.17 22.94 -26.53
N ASN A 643 -11.20 23.37 -27.26
CA ASN A 643 -11.09 24.49 -28.19
C ASN A 643 -11.46 25.84 -27.55
N GLU A 644 -11.20 26.94 -28.25
CA GLU A 644 -11.50 28.29 -27.78
C GLU A 644 -12.99 28.55 -27.45
N ASN A 645 -13.91 27.74 -28.00
CA ASN A 645 -15.34 27.82 -27.73
C ASN A 645 -15.78 26.95 -26.54
N GLY A 646 -14.86 26.23 -25.88
CA GLY A 646 -15.15 25.34 -24.77
C GLY A 646 -15.63 23.94 -25.18
N ALA A 647 -15.53 23.55 -26.45
CA ALA A 647 -15.80 22.19 -26.88
C ALA A 647 -14.67 21.27 -26.42
N GLU A 648 -15.02 20.19 -25.68
CA GLU A 648 -14.06 19.24 -25.16
C GLU A 648 -14.14 17.86 -25.83
N LEU A 649 -12.96 17.25 -25.98
CA LEU A 649 -12.75 15.91 -26.50
C LEU A 649 -11.75 15.18 -25.60
N TYR A 650 -12.08 13.97 -25.18
CA TYR A 650 -11.25 13.19 -24.28
C TYR A 650 -10.95 11.80 -24.82
N TYR A 651 -9.70 11.40 -24.67
CA TYR A 651 -9.19 10.06 -24.91
C TYR A 651 -8.91 9.41 -23.56
N GLU A 652 -9.46 8.23 -23.32
CA GLU A 652 -9.09 7.41 -22.19
C GLU A 652 -8.72 6.01 -22.63
N ALA A 653 -7.71 5.46 -21.97
CA ALA A 653 -7.21 4.13 -22.24
C ALA A 653 -6.96 3.41 -20.92
N TRP A 654 -7.27 2.13 -20.89
CA TRP A 654 -7.04 1.22 -19.77
C TRP A 654 -6.30 -0.02 -20.26
N THR A 655 -5.43 -0.57 -19.42
CA THR A 655 -4.65 -1.80 -19.69
C THR A 655 -5.48 -3.08 -19.49
N TYR A 656 -6.57 -2.98 -18.73
CA TYR A 656 -7.55 -4.04 -18.53
C TYR A 656 -8.85 -3.76 -19.29
N LYS A 657 -9.68 -4.81 -19.41
CA LYS A 657 -11.01 -4.70 -20.01
C LYS A 657 -12.01 -4.19 -18.96
N VAL A 658 -12.65 -3.07 -19.24
CA VAL A 658 -13.72 -2.52 -18.40
C VAL A 658 -15.02 -3.30 -18.66
N PRO A 659 -15.70 -3.84 -17.63
CA PRO A 659 -16.93 -4.59 -17.83
C PRO A 659 -18.07 -3.72 -18.38
N GLU A 660 -18.75 -4.19 -19.43
CA GLU A 660 -19.82 -3.44 -20.11
C GLU A 660 -21.01 -3.09 -19.21
N TYR A 661 -21.31 -3.91 -18.18
CA TYR A 661 -22.41 -3.63 -17.26
C TYR A 661 -22.22 -2.33 -16.47
N ASN A 662 -20.99 -1.81 -16.38
CA ASN A 662 -20.69 -0.51 -15.76
C ASN A 662 -21.34 0.65 -16.51
N GLN A 663 -21.72 0.48 -17.78
CA GLN A 663 -22.45 1.50 -18.56
C GLN A 663 -23.82 1.85 -17.96
N LEU A 664 -24.37 0.98 -17.10
CA LEU A 664 -25.65 1.19 -16.42
C LEU A 664 -25.45 1.55 -14.94
N TYR A 665 -24.23 1.82 -14.47
CA TYR A 665 -23.96 2.17 -13.08
C TYR A 665 -24.29 3.65 -12.85
N GLY A 666 -25.43 3.93 -12.20
CA GLY A 666 -25.94 5.29 -11.96
C GLY A 666 -27.44 5.31 -11.63
N PHE A 667 -27.93 6.46 -11.15
CA PHE A 667 -29.33 6.64 -10.69
C PHE A 667 -30.32 7.02 -11.80
N GLU A 668 -29.83 7.42 -12.97
CA GLU A 668 -30.63 7.75 -14.17
C GLU A 668 -30.25 6.80 -15.33
N ILE A 669 -31.22 6.40 -16.15
CA ILE A 669 -31.03 5.71 -17.43
C ILE A 669 -31.33 6.70 -18.55
N ILE A 670 -30.35 6.94 -19.39
CA ILE A 670 -30.44 7.80 -20.56
C ILE A 670 -30.61 6.92 -21.79
N THR A 671 -31.66 7.18 -22.53
CA THR A 671 -31.93 6.53 -23.81
C THR A 671 -31.56 7.47 -24.95
N SER A 672 -30.74 7.00 -25.89
CA SER A 672 -30.18 7.80 -26.98
C SER A 672 -30.34 7.14 -28.36
N SER A 673 -30.41 7.99 -29.39
CA SER A 673 -30.30 7.60 -30.80
C SER A 673 -28.84 7.65 -31.23
N LEU A 674 -28.41 6.68 -32.03
CA LEU A 674 -27.04 6.57 -32.51
C LEU A 674 -27.00 6.64 -34.05
N TYR A 675 -26.11 7.46 -34.60
CA TYR A 675 -25.96 7.67 -36.04
C TYR A 675 -24.50 7.49 -36.43
N LYS A 676 -24.20 6.59 -37.37
CA LYS A 676 -22.86 6.51 -37.97
C LYS A 676 -22.63 7.71 -38.88
N ILE A 677 -21.56 8.46 -38.62
CA ILE A 677 -21.23 9.70 -39.34
C ILE A 677 -20.12 9.48 -40.37
N ALA A 678 -19.08 8.74 -40.02
CA ALA A 678 -17.95 8.45 -40.89
C ALA A 678 -17.16 7.23 -40.41
N ASN A 679 -16.25 6.72 -41.25
CA ASN A 679 -15.24 5.75 -40.80
C ASN A 679 -14.04 6.50 -40.22
N SER A 680 -13.37 5.89 -39.23
CA SER A 680 -12.08 6.38 -38.72
C SER A 680 -10.92 5.88 -39.57
N ARG A 681 -9.74 6.52 -39.48
CA ARG A 681 -8.51 6.05 -40.14
C ARG A 681 -7.97 4.79 -39.47
N TYR A 682 -8.14 4.66 -38.16
CA TYR A 682 -8.02 3.40 -37.43
C TYR A 682 -9.25 2.53 -37.73
N SER A 683 -9.04 1.34 -38.28
CA SER A 683 -10.12 0.42 -38.64
C SER A 683 -9.67 -1.03 -38.37
N PRO A 684 -9.62 -1.45 -37.09
CA PRO A 684 -9.18 -2.80 -36.73
C PRO A 684 -10.15 -3.89 -37.20
N GLU A 685 -11.40 -3.50 -37.48
CA GLU A 685 -12.49 -4.37 -37.93
C GLU A 685 -13.35 -3.67 -38.98
N ASN A 686 -14.24 -4.43 -39.64
CA ASN A 686 -15.22 -3.86 -40.56
C ASN A 686 -16.20 -2.96 -39.80
N ASP A 687 -16.49 -1.80 -40.38
CA ASP A 687 -17.47 -0.82 -39.88
C ASP A 687 -17.12 -0.01 -38.63
N PHE A 688 -15.92 -0.14 -38.05
CA PHE A 688 -15.40 0.78 -37.02
C PHE A 688 -15.48 2.24 -37.49
N GLY A 689 -15.99 3.14 -36.64
CA GLY A 689 -16.25 4.49 -37.10
C GLY A 689 -16.65 5.49 -36.04
N ILE A 690 -16.91 6.70 -36.53
CA ILE A 690 -17.36 7.85 -35.77
C ILE A 690 -18.88 7.82 -35.71
N VAL A 691 -19.41 7.93 -34.50
CA VAL A 691 -20.84 7.93 -34.23
C VAL A 691 -21.24 9.23 -33.55
N LYS A 692 -22.45 9.70 -33.86
CA LYS A 692 -23.15 10.74 -33.13
C LYS A 692 -24.20 10.08 -32.24
N ILE A 693 -24.15 10.39 -30.96
CA ILE A 693 -25.13 9.94 -29.97
C ILE A 693 -25.96 11.15 -29.56
N LYS A 694 -27.28 11.06 -29.66
CA LYS A 694 -28.22 12.12 -29.29
C LYS A 694 -29.23 11.61 -28.28
N ILE A 695 -29.35 12.30 -27.15
CA ILE A 695 -30.28 11.93 -26.08
C ILE A 695 -31.73 12.08 -26.55
N ILE A 696 -32.58 11.13 -26.16
CA ILE A 696 -34.03 11.11 -26.46
C ILE A 696 -34.86 11.21 -25.17
N SER A 697 -34.45 10.49 -24.13
CA SER A 697 -35.14 10.51 -22.84
C SER A 697 -34.22 10.11 -21.69
N ARG A 698 -34.65 10.47 -20.48
CA ARG A 698 -33.98 10.21 -19.20
C ARG A 698 -34.99 9.61 -18.24
N GLU A 699 -34.64 8.50 -17.61
CA GLU A 699 -35.50 7.78 -16.67
C GLU A 699 -34.82 7.66 -15.30
N ASN A 700 -35.46 8.14 -14.24
CA ASN A 700 -34.96 7.99 -12.89
C ASN A 700 -35.24 6.57 -12.37
N LYS A 701 -34.20 5.81 -11.99
CA LYS A 701 -34.35 4.41 -11.56
C LYS A 701 -35.05 4.23 -10.22
N LEU A 702 -35.06 5.25 -9.37
CA LEU A 702 -35.69 5.19 -8.04
C LEU A 702 -37.19 5.49 -8.12
N THR A 703 -37.60 6.37 -9.02
CA THR A 703 -39.00 6.82 -9.16
C THR A 703 -39.72 6.23 -10.37
N GLY A 704 -38.98 5.73 -11.36
CA GLY A 704 -39.51 5.25 -12.65
C GLY A 704 -40.04 6.38 -13.56
N GLU A 705 -39.72 7.63 -13.25
CA GLU A 705 -40.18 8.80 -14.02
C GLU A 705 -39.31 8.97 -15.28
N GLU A 706 -39.94 8.95 -16.46
CA GLU A 706 -39.29 9.19 -17.76
C GLU A 706 -39.60 10.59 -18.28
N VAL A 707 -38.55 11.37 -18.57
CA VAL A 707 -38.61 12.69 -19.20
C VAL A 707 -38.08 12.59 -20.63
N ARG A 708 -38.87 13.00 -21.63
CA ARG A 708 -38.42 13.10 -23.03
C ARG A 708 -37.71 14.42 -23.29
N ASP A 709 -36.61 14.33 -24.03
CA ASP A 709 -35.75 15.46 -24.38
C ASP A 709 -35.85 15.78 -25.88
N GLU A 710 -36.69 16.75 -26.24
CA GLU A 710 -36.92 17.13 -27.64
C GLU A 710 -35.69 17.82 -28.27
N ASN A 711 -34.86 18.47 -27.44
CA ASN A 711 -33.62 19.14 -27.84
C ASN A 711 -32.40 18.48 -27.18
N GLY A 712 -32.43 17.15 -27.10
CA GLY A 712 -31.41 16.39 -26.38
C GLY A 712 -29.99 16.68 -26.82
N ALA A 713 -29.13 16.82 -25.82
CA ALA A 713 -27.70 17.03 -25.99
C ALA A 713 -27.09 15.91 -26.85
N GLU A 714 -26.03 16.26 -27.57
CA GLU A 714 -25.32 15.35 -28.45
C GLU A 714 -23.86 15.19 -28.05
N LEU A 715 -23.27 14.06 -28.42
CA LEU A 715 -21.85 13.80 -28.33
C LEU A 715 -21.38 12.98 -29.54
N TYR A 716 -20.07 12.98 -29.77
CA TYR A 716 -19.42 12.25 -30.86
C TYR A 716 -18.37 11.31 -30.29
N ALA A 717 -18.29 10.07 -30.78
CA ALA A 717 -17.39 9.04 -30.26
C ALA A 717 -16.84 8.13 -31.36
N LEU A 718 -15.70 7.50 -31.11
CA LEU A 718 -15.28 6.29 -31.83
C LEU A 718 -15.97 5.06 -31.25
N MET A 719 -16.43 4.15 -32.11
CA MET A 719 -17.14 2.96 -31.70
C MET A 719 -16.84 1.76 -32.61
N SER A 720 -16.82 0.57 -32.00
CA SER A 720 -16.64 -0.72 -32.67
C SER A 720 -17.74 -1.00 -33.70
N GLY A 721 -17.39 -1.72 -34.77
CA GLY A 721 -18.32 -2.17 -35.81
C GLY A 721 -19.46 -3.03 -35.25
N GLU A 722 -19.20 -3.86 -34.22
CA GLU A 722 -20.22 -4.66 -33.53
C GLU A 722 -21.33 -3.79 -32.92
N LYS A 723 -20.95 -2.83 -32.08
CA LYS A 723 -21.88 -1.87 -31.45
C LYS A 723 -22.58 -0.98 -32.48
N ILE A 724 -21.86 -0.50 -33.51
CA ILE A 724 -22.47 0.25 -34.60
C ILE A 724 -23.55 -0.58 -35.29
N SER A 725 -23.29 -1.86 -35.55
CA SER A 725 -24.28 -2.75 -36.14
C SER A 725 -25.50 -2.90 -35.23
N GLU A 726 -25.27 -3.15 -33.94
CA GLU A 726 -26.32 -3.29 -32.93
C GLU A 726 -27.26 -2.07 -32.86
N TYR A 727 -26.71 -0.87 -32.73
CA TYR A 727 -27.51 0.34 -32.46
C TYR A 727 -27.95 1.08 -33.73
N VAL A 728 -27.13 1.07 -34.80
CA VAL A 728 -27.44 1.78 -36.05
C VAL A 728 -28.15 0.88 -37.05
N ASN A 729 -27.63 -0.32 -37.30
CA ASN A 729 -28.14 -1.18 -38.38
C ASN A 729 -29.42 -1.92 -37.96
N TYR A 730 -29.52 -2.34 -36.69
CA TYR A 730 -30.73 -3.01 -36.16
C TYR A 730 -31.72 -2.05 -35.49
N GLY A 731 -31.37 -0.76 -35.36
CA GLY A 731 -32.25 0.28 -34.82
C GLY A 731 -32.55 0.15 -33.33
N ASN A 732 -31.69 -0.54 -32.57
CA ASN A 732 -31.79 -0.59 -31.11
C ASN A 732 -31.44 0.77 -30.50
N LYS A 733 -32.09 1.12 -29.40
CA LYS A 733 -31.76 2.34 -28.66
C LYS A 733 -30.54 2.10 -27.78
N PHE A 734 -29.60 3.05 -27.79
CA PHE A 734 -28.45 3.01 -26.91
C PHE A 734 -28.86 3.51 -25.52
N SER A 735 -28.58 2.73 -24.48
CA SER A 735 -28.97 3.06 -23.10
C SER A 735 -27.77 3.05 -22.17
N SER A 736 -27.56 4.13 -21.41
CA SER A 736 -26.45 4.29 -20.46
C SER A 736 -26.87 5.12 -19.25
N SER A 737 -26.13 5.08 -18.15
CA SER A 737 -26.24 6.09 -17.09
C SER A 737 -25.54 7.40 -17.48
N ASP A 738 -25.76 8.48 -16.71
CA ASP A 738 -25.07 9.78 -16.90
C ASP A 738 -23.55 9.64 -16.96
N SER A 739 -22.95 8.77 -16.15
CA SER A 739 -21.51 8.47 -16.12
C SER A 739 -21.14 7.18 -16.85
N GLY A 740 -22.04 6.67 -17.69
CA GLY A 740 -21.91 5.37 -18.36
C GLY A 740 -21.62 5.48 -19.86
N PHE A 741 -21.62 6.69 -20.43
CA PHE A 741 -21.36 6.89 -21.86
C PHE A 741 -19.94 6.47 -22.25
N GLU A 742 -18.97 6.72 -21.38
CA GLU A 742 -17.58 6.31 -21.55
C GLU A 742 -17.50 4.81 -21.80
N VAL A 743 -18.05 4.00 -20.87
CA VAL A 743 -18.05 2.53 -20.94
C VAL A 743 -18.81 2.03 -22.16
N GLY A 744 -19.97 2.61 -22.45
CA GLY A 744 -20.76 2.23 -23.62
C GLY A 744 -20.06 2.52 -24.95
N CYS A 745 -19.20 3.55 -25.00
CA CYS A 745 -18.41 3.90 -26.18
C CYS A 745 -17.03 3.24 -26.23
N MET A 746 -16.61 2.50 -25.20
CA MET A 746 -15.31 1.81 -25.21
C MET A 746 -15.21 0.77 -26.32
N PHE A 747 -14.02 0.67 -26.92
CA PHE A 747 -13.62 -0.39 -27.84
C PHE A 747 -12.34 -1.07 -27.34
N GLU A 748 -12.14 -2.32 -27.74
CA GLU A 748 -11.06 -3.16 -27.21
C GLU A 748 -9.82 -3.15 -28.10
N CYS A 749 -8.68 -2.77 -27.52
CA CYS A 749 -7.36 -2.89 -28.12
C CYS A 749 -6.32 -3.02 -27.00
N GLN A 750 -5.94 -4.26 -26.68
CA GLN A 750 -5.05 -4.59 -25.55
C GLN A 750 -5.53 -3.91 -24.25
N GLY A 751 -6.82 -4.07 -23.93
CA GLY A 751 -7.54 -3.32 -22.89
C GLY A 751 -8.53 -2.32 -23.48
N SER A 752 -9.33 -1.66 -22.65
CA SER A 752 -10.43 -0.79 -23.12
C SER A 752 -9.96 0.63 -23.45
N LYS A 753 -10.44 1.18 -24.57
CA LYS A 753 -10.10 2.52 -25.06
C LYS A 753 -11.38 3.28 -25.40
N VAL A 754 -11.45 4.58 -25.15
CA VAL A 754 -12.56 5.46 -25.56
C VAL A 754 -12.01 6.77 -26.07
N PHE A 755 -12.60 7.28 -27.15
CA PHE A 755 -12.28 8.61 -27.68
C PHE A 755 -13.57 9.31 -28.07
N MET A 756 -13.97 10.30 -27.28
CA MET A 756 -15.28 10.94 -27.43
C MET A 756 -15.33 12.36 -26.91
N THR A 757 -16.42 13.06 -27.20
CA THR A 757 -16.66 14.42 -26.71
C THR A 757 -17.47 14.42 -25.42
N GLN A 758 -17.46 15.56 -24.74
CA GLN A 758 -18.46 15.81 -23.70
C GLN A 758 -19.88 15.87 -24.30
N LEU A 759 -20.87 15.72 -23.44
CA LEU A 759 -22.26 15.90 -23.81
C LEU A 759 -22.57 17.40 -23.88
N SER A 760 -23.12 17.89 -25.00
CA SER A 760 -23.43 19.33 -25.15
C SER A 760 -24.65 19.60 -26.02
N THR A 761 -25.40 20.65 -25.69
CA THR A 761 -26.44 21.24 -26.54
C THR A 761 -25.90 22.35 -27.45
N ASP A 762 -24.67 22.80 -27.20
CA ASP A 762 -24.19 24.11 -27.65
C ASP A 762 -23.08 24.01 -28.71
N TYR A 763 -22.82 22.82 -29.25
CA TYR A 763 -21.87 22.67 -30.35
C TYR A 763 -22.27 23.53 -31.54
N THR A 764 -21.34 24.37 -32.00
CA THR A 764 -21.48 25.09 -33.27
C THR A 764 -21.19 24.15 -34.45
N ASP A 765 -21.59 24.53 -35.66
CA ASP A 765 -21.26 23.72 -36.85
C ASP A 765 -19.75 23.58 -37.05
N LYS A 766 -18.99 24.62 -36.69
CA LYS A 766 -17.53 24.59 -36.70
C LYS A 766 -16.98 23.59 -35.68
N ASP A 767 -17.52 23.56 -34.46
CA ASP A 767 -17.08 22.58 -33.44
C ASP A 767 -17.34 21.15 -33.94
N ARG A 768 -18.50 20.89 -34.55
CA ARG A 768 -18.84 19.57 -35.12
C ARG A 768 -17.84 19.16 -36.21
N GLU A 769 -17.51 20.07 -37.12
CA GLU A 769 -16.54 19.80 -38.19
C GLU A 769 -15.15 19.48 -37.64
N GLU A 770 -14.67 20.25 -36.66
CA GLU A 770 -13.36 20.06 -36.03
C GLU A 770 -13.29 18.76 -35.22
N ILE A 771 -14.32 18.47 -34.40
CA ILE A 771 -14.44 17.22 -33.64
C ILE A 771 -14.39 16.00 -34.58
N ILE A 772 -15.17 16.02 -35.66
CA ILE A 772 -15.21 14.91 -36.63
C ILE A 772 -13.83 14.76 -37.31
N ALA A 773 -13.16 15.87 -37.63
CA ALA A 773 -11.81 15.83 -38.20
C ALA A 773 -10.79 15.19 -37.24
N ILE A 774 -10.82 15.55 -35.96
CA ILE A 774 -9.95 14.97 -34.92
C ILE A 774 -10.21 13.47 -34.78
N LEU A 775 -11.45 13.05 -34.57
CA LEU A 775 -11.80 11.61 -34.42
C LEU A 775 -11.46 10.80 -35.68
N LYS A 776 -11.55 11.40 -36.87
CA LYS A 776 -11.22 10.76 -38.14
C LYS A 776 -9.73 10.55 -38.33
N SER A 777 -8.90 11.42 -37.73
CA SER A 777 -7.45 11.34 -37.81
C SER A 777 -6.83 10.23 -36.95
N PHE A 778 -7.60 9.68 -36.00
CA PHE A 778 -7.18 8.63 -35.06
C PHE A 778 -6.64 7.40 -35.82
N ARG A 779 -5.42 6.96 -35.48
CA ARG A 779 -4.65 5.91 -36.19
C ARG A 779 -3.58 5.28 -35.30
N ASP A 780 -3.16 4.06 -35.61
CA ASP A 780 -2.11 3.31 -34.91
C ASP A 780 -0.72 3.41 -35.58
N THR A 781 -0.63 4.19 -36.65
CA THR A 781 0.62 4.47 -37.39
C THR A 781 0.75 5.96 -37.67
N PRO A 782 1.95 6.57 -37.54
CA PRO A 782 2.17 8.01 -37.70
C PRO A 782 1.60 8.63 -38.99
#